data_AF-A0A4U3LFR9-F1
#
_entry.id   AF-A0A4U3LFR9-F1
#
_cell.length_a   1.000
_cell.length_b   1.000
_cell.length_c   1.000
_cell.angle_alpha   90.00
_cell.angle_beta   90.00
_cell.angle_gamma   90.00
#
_symmetry.space_group_name_H-M   'P 1'
#
loop_
_entity.id
_entity.type
_entity.pdbx_description
1 polymer ?
#
loop_
_entity_poly.entity_id
_entity_poly.type
_entity_poly.pdbx_seq_one_letter_code
_entity_poly.pdbx_strand_id
1 'polypeptide(L)'
;MKRYSGLDDERDDVPVTQLGAGHSGEELTLASAWEAISGVGCTDQLLDWPPDVFALTNVLLDRTEAFRFALSPPAGAQWPPAGADDWSDSVVTAGREWSAWVEDPRDPVPAGLAEEWAIVLKHADVPLADLAAGRDWRVCQALLSLHAMADEACAGLGRATERAEGPGARYRARAREWLARTGSLARVAPRRVRVLPKVRTPPSGRTAFSRYACVQGAGLEASWHKMPVRHLGTDPRAEYVNLLLLPWPLRIRASDFRAVEGSVQWQERDPFGFFEFAPTERLDLDLVDRVLTAALDEVDDVDVVVLPEAAIDETEIEGLETVLSRHGVSYLTAGVRQRSPGPGQLPRNGVHIGVEPRLRKAAGPSDGPDRQWFHIRQDKHHRWALDANQIAQYHLAGALHPQVQWLETMAVPPRSLQFVSVGEEITIVSLVCQDLAETDEIADVIRSVGPTVVLAVLLDGPQLASRWAARYASVFADDPGSSVLTLTSYGMAQRSRPPGREASPIVALMKEADQEYREIPLEPGAQAVLLTASGSRATRRTVDGRRPVDTGTHYTGAAVHQIRAVEAGSRPTEVVAPLPRVLDIDDVTILTGWAEAVAETLAHAPERIPALMADLRPGAPWRSEFGVPEPSAELAGALESLDRVMREAGAPTYDAMLTAVREDRPGEQPLDALVRTVLRSTLEQRRSRGQLRSR
;
A
#
# COMPACT_ATOMS: atom_id res chain seq x y z
N MET A 1 -27.65 -15.87 31.40
CA MET A 1 -27.59 -16.78 32.57
C MET A 1 -28.68 -17.85 32.45
N LYS A 2 -28.34 -19.01 31.88
CA LYS A 2 -29.07 -20.28 32.00
C LYS A 2 -28.10 -21.38 31.58
N ARG A 3 -27.85 -22.33 32.49
CA ARG A 3 -26.94 -23.48 32.37
C ARG A 3 -27.59 -24.55 31.49
N TYR A 4 -26.77 -25.24 30.68
CA TYR A 4 -27.01 -26.61 30.28
C TYR A 4 -25.71 -27.38 30.40
N SER A 5 -25.79 -28.52 31.09
CA SER A 5 -24.71 -29.44 31.40
C SER A 5 -24.96 -30.76 30.70
N GLY A 6 -23.89 -31.31 30.12
CA GLY A 6 -23.68 -32.74 29.91
C GLY A 6 -24.35 -33.34 28.68
N LEU A 7 -23.52 -33.71 27.69
CA LEU A 7 -23.47 -35.03 27.08
C LEU A 7 -22.15 -35.11 26.29
N ASP A 8 -21.25 -35.95 26.78
CA ASP A 8 -20.07 -36.45 26.09
C ASP A 8 -20.52 -37.28 24.89
N ASP A 9 -20.00 -36.99 23.70
CA ASP A 9 -19.73 -38.02 22.69
C ASP A 9 -18.67 -37.53 21.70
N GLU A 10 -17.79 -38.44 21.35
CA GLU A 10 -16.49 -38.30 20.70
C GLU A 10 -16.51 -37.45 19.42
N ARG A 11 -15.58 -36.48 19.34
CA ARG A 11 -15.15 -35.86 18.07
C ARG A 11 -13.67 -36.09 17.89
N ASP A 12 -13.35 -36.81 16.82
CA ASP A 12 -12.02 -36.92 16.25
C ASP A 12 -11.45 -35.52 15.99
N ASP A 13 -10.45 -35.14 16.79
CA ASP A 13 -9.54 -34.04 16.52
C ASP A 13 -8.67 -34.40 15.31
N VAL A 14 -8.90 -33.74 14.17
CA VAL A 14 -7.96 -33.73 13.05
C VAL A 14 -6.83 -32.75 13.41
N PRO A 15 -5.58 -33.19 13.61
CA PRO A 15 -4.50 -32.28 13.92
C PRO A 15 -4.06 -31.51 12.67
N VAL A 16 -3.90 -30.21 12.86
CA VAL A 16 -3.14 -29.31 11.97
C VAL A 16 -1.77 -29.93 11.70
N THR A 17 -1.47 -30.09 10.41
CA THR A 17 -0.30 -30.74 9.83
C THR A 17 1.02 -30.42 10.54
N GLN A 18 1.54 -31.43 11.24
CA GLN A 18 2.98 -31.59 11.50
C GLN A 18 3.72 -31.75 10.16
N LEU A 19 4.51 -30.75 9.80
CA LEU A 19 5.58 -30.93 8.83
C LEU A 19 6.76 -31.62 9.54
N GLY A 20 6.98 -32.89 9.21
CA GLY A 20 8.29 -33.53 9.25
C GLY A 20 8.89 -33.86 10.62
N ALA A 21 8.26 -34.74 11.38
CA ALA A 21 8.95 -35.49 12.43
C ALA A 21 9.91 -36.50 11.79
N GLY A 22 11.18 -36.14 11.74
CA GLY A 22 12.25 -37.06 11.40
C GLY A 22 13.51 -36.31 11.07
N HIS A 23 14.21 -35.80 12.09
CA HIS A 23 15.66 -35.73 12.29
C HIS A 23 15.86 -35.56 13.81
N SER A 24 16.95 -36.07 14.38
CA SER A 24 17.31 -36.01 15.80
C SER A 24 17.08 -34.64 16.43
N GLY A 25 16.61 -34.60 17.69
CA GLY A 25 16.31 -33.38 18.46
C GLY A 25 17.52 -32.52 18.79
N GLU A 26 18.15 -31.93 17.78
CA GLU A 26 19.07 -30.81 17.93
C GLU A 26 18.27 -29.55 18.21
N GLU A 27 18.67 -28.84 19.26
CA GLU A 27 18.07 -27.57 19.66
C GLU A 27 18.40 -26.51 18.61
N LEU A 28 17.38 -25.86 18.02
CA LEU A 28 17.59 -24.81 17.02
C LEU A 28 18.42 -23.67 17.62
N THR A 29 19.54 -23.37 16.99
CA THR A 29 20.43 -22.25 17.31
C THR A 29 20.04 -21.00 16.53
N LEU A 30 20.63 -19.85 16.88
CA LEU A 30 20.47 -18.61 16.12
C LEU A 30 20.79 -18.78 14.63
N ALA A 31 21.96 -19.36 14.32
CA ALA A 31 22.41 -19.55 12.93
C ALA A 31 21.51 -20.54 12.17
N SER A 32 21.27 -21.72 12.74
CA SER A 32 20.48 -22.77 12.08
C SER A 32 19.02 -22.35 11.88
N ALA A 33 18.45 -21.58 12.80
CA ALA A 33 17.11 -21.03 12.63
C ALA A 33 17.03 -20.00 11.50
N TRP A 34 18.00 -19.09 11.40
CA TRP A 34 18.07 -18.14 10.29
C TRP A 34 18.23 -18.87 8.96
N GLU A 35 19.19 -19.80 8.86
CA GLU A 35 19.46 -20.55 7.64
C GLU A 35 18.25 -21.38 7.19
N ALA A 36 17.55 -22.04 8.13
CA ALA A 36 16.35 -22.82 7.82
C ALA A 36 15.25 -21.96 7.19
N ILE A 37 15.10 -20.71 7.61
CA ILE A 37 14.05 -19.79 7.13
C ILE A 37 14.51 -19.11 5.83
N SER A 38 15.65 -18.42 5.87
CA SER A 38 16.13 -17.55 4.80
C SER A 38 16.82 -18.31 3.67
N GLY A 39 17.40 -19.49 3.96
CA GLY A 39 18.28 -20.21 3.04
C GLY A 39 19.67 -19.58 2.90
N VAL A 40 20.02 -18.63 3.78
CA VAL A 40 21.27 -17.88 3.79
C VAL A 40 21.93 -18.03 5.17
N GLY A 41 23.25 -18.18 5.22
CA GLY A 41 23.99 -18.26 6.47
C GLY A 41 24.02 -16.91 7.23
N CYS A 42 24.26 -16.97 8.54
CA CYS A 42 24.51 -15.78 9.36
C CYS A 42 25.99 -15.37 9.22
N THR A 43 26.31 -14.53 8.22
CA THR A 43 27.69 -14.12 7.90
C THR A 43 27.80 -12.60 7.71
N ASP A 44 29.03 -12.06 7.70
CA ASP A 44 29.29 -10.63 7.51
C ASP A 44 28.69 -10.04 6.23
N GLN A 45 28.39 -10.85 5.21
CA GLN A 45 27.72 -10.41 3.97
C GLN A 45 26.33 -9.79 4.22
N LEU A 46 25.70 -10.10 5.35
CA LEU A 46 24.43 -9.47 5.74
C LEU A 46 24.62 -7.98 6.05
N LEU A 47 25.80 -7.56 6.52
CA LEU A 47 26.09 -6.15 6.81
C LEU A 47 26.15 -5.28 5.54
N ASP A 48 26.38 -5.89 4.37
CA ASP A 48 26.40 -5.17 3.08
C ASP A 48 25.04 -4.56 2.73
N TRP A 49 23.95 -5.03 3.35
CA TRP A 49 22.60 -4.58 3.05
C TRP A 49 21.71 -4.54 4.31
N PRO A 50 21.42 -3.34 4.86
CA PRO A 50 20.68 -3.20 6.13
C PRO A 50 19.33 -3.93 6.19
N PRO A 51 18.51 -3.96 5.12
CA PRO A 51 17.27 -4.75 5.12
C PRO A 51 17.45 -6.24 5.40
N ASP A 52 18.62 -6.83 5.13
CA ASP A 52 18.89 -8.24 5.41
C ASP A 52 19.13 -8.49 6.90
N VAL A 53 19.85 -7.58 7.58
CA VAL A 53 20.00 -7.62 9.04
C VAL A 53 18.67 -7.31 9.72
N PHE A 54 17.87 -6.40 9.16
CA PHE A 54 16.51 -6.17 9.65
C PHE A 54 15.66 -7.45 9.56
N ALA A 55 15.74 -8.17 8.45
CA ALA A 55 15.07 -9.46 8.28
C ALA A 55 15.53 -10.49 9.32
N LEU A 56 16.85 -10.68 9.46
CA LEU A 56 17.44 -11.61 10.42
C LEU A 56 17.01 -11.31 11.86
N THR A 57 17.20 -10.06 12.29
CA THR A 57 16.89 -9.66 13.66
C THR A 57 15.39 -9.76 13.95
N ASN A 58 14.53 -9.35 13.01
CA ASN A 58 13.07 -9.45 13.20
C ASN A 58 12.63 -10.90 13.36
N VAL A 59 13.10 -11.80 12.48
CA VAL A 59 12.74 -13.22 12.50
C VAL A 59 13.21 -13.89 13.80
N LEU A 60 14.44 -13.62 14.23
CA LEU A 60 14.99 -14.21 15.46
C LEU A 60 14.31 -13.66 16.72
N LEU A 61 14.14 -12.35 16.81
CA LEU A 61 13.46 -11.70 17.94
C LEU A 61 11.98 -12.10 18.01
N ASP A 62 11.35 -12.41 16.88
CA ASP A 62 10.00 -12.96 16.84
C ASP A 62 9.95 -14.39 17.38
N ARG A 63 10.76 -15.29 16.82
CA ARG A 63 10.75 -16.71 17.24
C ARG A 63 11.16 -16.93 18.70
N THR A 64 11.96 -16.04 19.24
CA THR A 64 12.40 -16.08 20.64
C THR A 64 11.52 -15.25 21.57
N GLU A 65 10.59 -14.47 21.02
CA GLU A 65 9.81 -13.44 21.73
C GLU A 65 10.68 -12.39 22.46
N ALA A 66 11.96 -12.29 22.12
CA ALA A 66 12.93 -11.47 22.85
C ALA A 66 12.68 -9.96 22.71
N PHE A 67 11.85 -9.52 21.75
CA PHE A 67 11.34 -8.15 21.68
C PHE A 67 10.79 -7.66 23.03
N ARG A 68 10.11 -8.54 23.79
CA ARG A 68 9.51 -8.17 25.07
C ARG A 68 10.53 -7.69 26.10
N PHE A 69 11.81 -8.07 25.97
CA PHE A 69 12.85 -7.63 26.90
C PHE A 69 13.18 -6.14 26.78
N ALA A 70 12.79 -5.46 25.70
CA ALA A 70 12.90 -4.01 25.63
C ALA A 70 11.97 -3.30 26.64
N LEU A 71 10.86 -3.97 27.02
CA LEU A 71 9.90 -3.46 28.00
C LEU A 71 10.03 -4.15 29.36
N SER A 72 10.54 -5.38 29.39
CA SER A 72 10.63 -6.21 30.59
C SER A 72 11.94 -7.01 30.55
N PRO A 73 13.10 -6.36 30.75
CA PRO A 73 14.40 -7.02 30.72
C PRO A 73 14.54 -8.07 31.83
N PRO A 74 15.48 -9.05 31.70
CA PRO A 74 15.76 -10.01 32.76
C PRO A 74 16.12 -9.35 34.10
N ALA A 75 15.99 -10.08 35.21
CA ALA A 75 16.28 -9.54 36.53
C ALA A 75 17.72 -9.01 36.63
N GLY A 76 17.88 -7.76 37.06
CA GLY A 76 19.18 -7.09 37.17
C GLY A 76 19.74 -6.53 35.84
N ALA A 77 19.02 -6.73 34.73
CA ALA A 77 19.34 -6.10 33.45
C ALA A 77 18.52 -4.81 33.24
N GLN A 78 19.00 -3.97 32.32
CA GLN A 78 18.35 -2.71 31.96
C GLN A 78 18.28 -2.55 30.44
N TRP A 79 17.14 -2.03 29.98
CA TRP A 79 16.93 -1.57 28.61
C TRP A 79 16.37 -0.14 28.61
N PRO A 80 16.83 0.76 27.71
CA PRO A 80 18.00 0.64 26.85
C PRO A 80 19.30 0.35 27.62
N PRO A 81 20.40 -0.08 26.95
CA PRO A 81 21.66 -0.43 27.61
C PRO A 81 22.15 0.68 28.56
N ALA A 82 22.64 0.30 29.76
CA ALA A 82 23.07 1.25 30.79
C ALA A 82 24.25 2.14 30.32
N GLY A 83 24.24 3.41 30.72
CA GLY A 83 25.24 4.41 30.30
C GLY A 83 24.95 5.07 28.95
N ALA A 84 23.81 4.75 28.33
CA ALA A 84 23.40 5.27 27.03
C ALA A 84 22.21 6.24 27.17
N ASP A 85 22.39 7.34 27.90
CA ASP A 85 21.42 8.47 27.93
C ASP A 85 21.13 9.02 26.51
N ASP A 86 22.01 8.67 25.55
CA ASP A 86 21.97 9.01 24.13
C ASP A 86 21.71 7.81 23.20
N TRP A 87 21.29 6.63 23.71
CA TRP A 87 21.15 5.40 22.90
C TRP A 87 20.29 5.60 21.64
N SER A 88 19.18 6.33 21.78
CA SER A 88 18.30 6.64 20.65
C SER A 88 19.04 7.40 19.55
N ASP A 89 19.86 8.37 19.92
CA ASP A 89 20.56 9.22 18.96
C ASP A 89 21.79 8.48 18.38
N SER A 90 22.44 7.60 19.16
CA SER A 90 23.47 6.69 18.65
C SER A 90 22.92 5.68 17.63
N VAL A 91 21.71 5.14 17.84
CA VAL A 91 21.06 4.23 16.88
C VAL A 91 20.70 4.96 15.58
N VAL A 92 20.16 6.17 15.68
CA VAL A 92 19.87 7.02 14.50
C VAL A 92 21.15 7.35 13.74
N THR A 93 22.23 7.65 14.46
CA THR A 93 23.55 7.95 13.87
C THR A 93 24.12 6.73 13.17
N ALA A 94 24.12 5.57 13.83
CA ALA A 94 24.56 4.30 13.25
C ALA A 94 23.78 3.93 11.98
N GLY A 95 22.45 4.13 11.95
CA GLY A 95 21.65 3.90 10.74
C GLY A 95 22.04 4.81 9.57
N ARG A 96 22.37 6.08 9.85
CA ARG A 96 22.84 7.05 8.83
C ARG A 96 24.25 6.72 8.34
N GLU A 97 25.17 6.43 9.25
CA GLU A 97 26.55 6.02 8.91
C GLU A 97 26.55 4.74 8.09
N TRP A 98 25.70 3.77 8.46
CA TRP A 98 25.55 2.54 7.71
C TRP A 98 25.01 2.79 6.30
N SER A 99 23.98 3.63 6.16
CA SER A 99 23.46 4.05 4.85
C SER A 99 24.52 4.71 3.97
N ALA A 100 25.42 5.51 4.58
CA ALA A 100 26.53 6.14 3.89
C ALA A 100 27.62 5.12 3.48
N TRP A 101 27.91 4.16 4.36
CA TRP A 101 28.88 3.10 4.14
C TRP A 101 28.45 2.14 3.01
N VAL A 102 27.18 1.72 2.97
CA VAL A 102 26.65 0.86 1.88
C VAL A 102 26.77 1.54 0.52
N GLU A 103 26.67 2.88 0.47
CA GLU A 103 26.85 3.64 -0.75
C GLU A 103 28.32 3.69 -1.23
N ASP A 104 29.28 3.71 -0.31
CA ASP A 104 30.72 3.80 -0.61
C ASP A 104 31.56 3.12 0.49
N PRO A 105 31.72 1.78 0.44
CA PRO A 105 32.32 0.99 1.52
C PRO A 105 33.86 1.04 1.47
N ARG A 106 34.44 2.23 1.63
CA ARG A 106 35.90 2.44 1.65
C ARG A 106 36.49 2.31 3.05
N ASP A 107 35.71 2.72 4.04
CA ASP A 107 36.08 2.65 5.44
C ASP A 107 35.56 1.34 6.07
N PRO A 108 36.08 0.95 7.24
CA PRO A 108 35.49 -0.15 8.01
C PRO A 108 34.01 0.09 8.31
N VAL A 109 33.27 -0.99 8.52
CA VAL A 109 31.87 -0.93 9.00
C VAL A 109 31.81 -0.06 10.27
N PRO A 110 30.78 0.79 10.43
CA PRO A 110 30.64 1.65 11.62
C PRO A 110 30.84 0.88 12.93
N ALA A 111 31.69 1.41 13.82
CA ALA A 111 32.19 0.66 14.98
C ALA A 111 31.08 0.11 15.88
N GLY A 112 30.07 0.92 16.20
CA GLY A 112 28.93 0.47 17.01
C GLY A 112 28.11 -0.65 16.37
N LEU A 113 28.00 -0.66 15.03
CA LEU A 113 27.35 -1.74 14.29
C LEU A 113 28.21 -3.02 14.33
N ALA A 114 29.52 -2.88 14.07
CA ALA A 114 30.46 -4.00 14.07
C ALA A 114 30.58 -4.67 15.46
N GLU A 115 30.55 -3.89 16.54
CA GLU A 115 30.59 -4.40 17.92
C GLU A 115 29.38 -5.27 18.24
N GLU A 116 28.17 -4.81 17.93
CA GLU A 116 26.94 -5.59 18.16
C GLU A 116 26.88 -6.82 17.25
N TRP A 117 27.30 -6.68 15.99
CA TRP A 117 27.35 -7.79 15.04
C TRP A 117 28.31 -8.90 15.46
N ALA A 118 29.51 -8.54 15.91
CA ALA A 118 30.51 -9.51 16.38
C ALA A 118 29.99 -10.38 17.54
N ILE A 119 29.10 -9.83 18.37
CA ILE A 119 28.49 -10.56 19.49
C ILE A 119 27.48 -11.59 18.98
N VAL A 120 26.64 -11.22 18.01
CA VAL A 120 25.71 -12.15 17.36
C VAL A 120 26.47 -13.29 16.70
N LEU A 121 27.55 -13.01 15.96
CA LEU A 121 28.35 -14.05 15.31
C LEU A 121 29.07 -14.96 16.31
N LYS A 122 29.66 -14.40 17.36
CA LYS A 122 30.34 -15.19 18.40
C LYS A 122 29.39 -16.17 19.11
N HIS A 123 28.11 -15.84 19.16
CA HIS A 123 27.06 -16.61 19.83
C HIS A 123 26.05 -17.21 18.83
N ALA A 124 26.46 -17.41 17.58
CA ALA A 124 25.58 -17.91 16.52
C ALA A 124 25.07 -19.33 16.80
N ASP A 125 25.80 -20.11 17.61
CA ASP A 125 25.42 -21.45 18.06
C ASP A 125 24.61 -21.47 19.36
N VAL A 126 24.25 -20.31 19.93
CA VAL A 126 23.39 -20.25 21.12
C VAL A 126 21.99 -20.77 20.78
N PRO A 127 21.42 -21.68 21.59
CA PRO A 127 20.05 -22.15 21.43
C PRO A 127 19.02 -21.02 21.52
N LEU A 128 18.00 -21.06 20.67
CA LEU A 128 16.92 -20.07 20.71
C LEU A 128 16.19 -20.07 22.07
N ALA A 129 16.14 -21.19 22.77
CA ALA A 129 15.52 -21.28 24.10
C ALA A 129 16.29 -20.46 25.17
N ASP A 130 17.61 -20.34 25.03
CA ASP A 130 18.43 -19.50 25.92
C ASP A 130 18.13 -18.01 25.71
N LEU A 131 17.97 -17.61 24.44
CA LEU A 131 17.54 -16.26 24.07
C LEU A 131 16.13 -15.97 24.56
N ALA A 132 15.19 -16.90 24.34
CA ALA A 132 13.81 -16.77 24.80
C ALA A 132 13.69 -16.67 26.32
N ALA A 133 14.57 -17.33 27.08
CA ALA A 133 14.65 -17.22 28.53
C ALA A 133 15.45 -16.00 29.02
N GLY A 134 16.17 -15.30 28.12
CA GLY A 134 17.04 -14.17 28.48
C GLY A 134 18.29 -14.59 29.25
N ARG A 135 18.71 -15.85 29.13
CA ARG A 135 19.92 -16.37 29.78
C ARG A 135 21.19 -15.75 29.21
N ASP A 136 21.20 -15.48 27.91
CA ASP A 136 22.27 -14.75 27.23
C ASP A 136 21.84 -13.32 26.91
N TRP A 137 21.72 -12.52 27.96
CA TRP A 137 21.21 -11.15 27.87
C TRP A 137 22.02 -10.27 26.89
N ARG A 138 23.34 -10.47 26.79
CA ARG A 138 24.18 -9.64 25.91
C ARG A 138 23.85 -9.87 24.43
N VAL A 139 23.52 -11.10 24.06
CA VAL A 139 23.07 -11.42 22.69
C VAL A 139 21.68 -10.84 22.42
N CYS A 140 20.76 -10.92 23.39
CA CYS A 140 19.45 -10.25 23.27
C CYS A 140 19.61 -8.73 23.07
N GLN A 141 20.50 -8.08 23.83
CA GLN A 141 20.81 -6.65 23.66
C GLN A 141 21.38 -6.36 22.27
N ALA A 142 22.28 -7.21 21.77
CA ALA A 142 22.85 -7.04 20.43
C ALA A 142 21.78 -7.14 19.34
N LEU A 143 20.91 -8.15 19.42
CA LEU A 143 19.82 -8.33 18.46
C LEU A 143 18.85 -7.14 18.47
N LEU A 144 18.47 -6.63 19.65
CA LEU A 144 17.60 -5.46 19.78
C LEU A 144 18.26 -4.18 19.23
N SER A 145 19.54 -3.95 19.53
CA SER A 145 20.29 -2.81 19.02
C SER A 145 20.47 -2.87 17.50
N LEU A 146 20.86 -4.03 16.95
CA LEU A 146 20.99 -4.25 15.51
C LEU A 146 19.65 -4.08 14.80
N HIS A 147 18.55 -4.57 15.39
CA HIS A 147 17.22 -4.37 14.84
C HIS A 147 16.88 -2.90 14.70
N ALA A 148 17.13 -2.11 15.75
CA ALA A 148 16.85 -0.69 15.76
C ALA A 148 17.76 0.09 14.77
N MET A 149 19.05 -0.27 14.69
CA MET A 149 20.00 0.33 13.73
C MET A 149 19.63 0.00 12.27
N ALA A 150 19.27 -1.25 12.00
CA ALA A 150 18.85 -1.69 10.67
C ALA A 150 17.52 -1.04 10.25
N ASP A 151 16.58 -0.88 11.18
CA ASP A 151 15.33 -0.15 10.94
C ASP A 151 15.59 1.34 10.64
N GLU A 152 16.45 2.04 11.40
CA GLU A 152 16.83 3.43 11.07
C GLU A 152 17.54 3.52 9.70
N ALA A 153 18.37 2.54 9.33
CA ALA A 153 18.98 2.45 8.00
C ALA A 153 17.95 2.13 6.88
N CYS A 154 16.75 1.67 7.23
CA CYS A 154 15.64 1.50 6.30
C CYS A 154 14.80 2.79 6.11
N ALA A 155 15.12 3.88 6.81
CA ALA A 155 14.46 5.16 6.61
C ALA A 155 14.65 5.62 5.15
N GLY A 156 13.55 6.00 4.49
CA GLY A 156 13.59 6.53 3.14
C GLY A 156 13.50 5.51 2.00
N LEU A 157 13.49 4.20 2.28
CA LEU A 157 13.54 3.17 1.23
C LEU A 157 12.21 2.95 0.51
N GLY A 158 11.06 3.03 1.18
CA GLY A 158 9.74 3.00 0.50
C GLY A 158 9.12 4.36 0.26
N ARG A 159 9.40 5.32 1.15
CA ARG A 159 8.85 6.68 1.11
C ARG A 159 9.93 7.65 1.55
N ALA A 160 10.16 8.69 0.76
CA ALA A 160 11.14 9.70 1.09
C ALA A 160 10.75 10.39 2.41
N THR A 161 11.74 10.59 3.29
CA THR A 161 11.53 11.09 4.65
C THR A 161 12.65 12.02 5.03
N GLU A 162 12.32 13.08 5.78
CA GLU A 162 13.28 14.06 6.28
C GLU A 162 14.40 13.42 7.12
N ARG A 163 14.13 12.29 7.78
CA ARG A 163 15.09 11.59 8.65
C ARG A 163 16.25 10.96 7.88
N ALA A 164 16.00 10.55 6.64
CA ALA A 164 16.96 9.88 5.77
C ALA A 164 17.81 10.85 4.94
N GLU A 165 17.59 12.16 5.09
CA GLU A 165 18.32 13.17 4.32
C GLU A 165 19.82 13.19 4.64
N GLY A 166 20.63 13.37 3.59
CA GLY A 166 22.08 13.39 3.68
C GLY A 166 22.72 12.25 2.88
N PRO A 167 23.91 11.77 3.27
CA PRO A 167 24.56 10.61 2.64
C PRO A 167 23.62 9.38 2.55
N GLY A 168 23.82 8.51 1.55
CA GLY A 168 23.00 7.30 1.33
C GLY A 168 21.96 7.42 0.21
N ALA A 169 21.97 8.49 -0.60
CA ALA A 169 20.99 8.70 -1.67
C ALA A 169 21.09 7.61 -2.75
N ARG A 170 22.32 7.16 -3.07
CA ARG A 170 22.53 6.06 -4.03
C ARG A 170 21.99 4.74 -3.46
N TYR A 171 22.27 4.46 -2.19
CA TYR A 171 21.73 3.30 -1.48
C TYR A 171 20.19 3.28 -1.54
N ARG A 172 19.54 4.41 -1.20
CA ARG A 172 18.08 4.54 -1.28
C ARG A 172 17.54 4.36 -2.70
N ALA A 173 18.23 4.89 -3.71
CA ALA A 173 17.83 4.70 -5.11
C ALA A 173 17.85 3.23 -5.53
N ARG A 174 18.95 2.53 -5.23
CA ARG A 174 19.11 1.09 -5.48
C ARG A 174 18.05 0.28 -4.75
N ALA A 175 17.77 0.61 -3.48
CA ALA A 175 16.75 -0.08 -2.70
C ALA A 175 15.32 0.15 -3.22
N ARG A 176 15.00 1.35 -3.72
CA ARG A 176 13.71 1.65 -4.35
C ARG A 176 13.52 0.87 -5.66
N GLU A 177 14.57 0.81 -6.50
CA GLU A 177 14.53 -0.02 -7.71
C GLU A 177 14.41 -1.51 -7.36
N TRP A 178 15.15 -1.98 -6.35
CA TRP A 178 15.06 -3.35 -5.83
C TRP A 178 13.64 -3.68 -5.35
N LEU A 179 13.02 -2.79 -4.57
CA LEU A 179 11.66 -2.94 -4.08
C LEU A 179 10.64 -3.00 -5.21
N ALA A 180 10.74 -2.09 -6.18
CA ALA A 180 9.83 -2.05 -7.33
C ALA A 180 9.86 -3.36 -8.13
N ARG A 181 11.05 -3.97 -8.26
CA ARG A 181 11.24 -5.19 -9.07
C ARG A 181 10.95 -6.49 -8.33
N THR A 182 11.19 -6.53 -7.02
CA THR A 182 11.14 -7.79 -6.23
C THR A 182 9.99 -7.83 -5.22
N GLY A 183 9.39 -6.68 -4.93
CA GLY A 183 8.39 -6.54 -3.87
C GLY A 183 8.98 -6.73 -2.45
N SER A 184 10.29 -6.64 -2.28
CA SER A 184 10.98 -6.74 -0.99
C SER A 184 12.14 -5.75 -0.93
N LEU A 185 12.50 -5.29 0.27
CA LEU A 185 13.72 -4.51 0.51
C LEU A 185 14.93 -5.42 0.77
N ALA A 186 14.73 -6.64 1.25
CA ALA A 186 15.81 -7.60 1.52
C ALA A 186 16.21 -8.37 0.25
N ARG A 187 17.47 -8.83 0.22
CA ARG A 187 18.02 -9.72 -0.82
C ARG A 187 17.62 -11.17 -0.62
N VAL A 188 17.16 -11.54 0.58
CA VAL A 188 16.55 -12.85 0.85
C VAL A 188 15.33 -13.04 -0.06
N ALA A 189 15.17 -14.26 -0.59
CA ALA A 189 14.06 -14.58 -1.48
C ALA A 189 12.71 -14.17 -0.86
N PRO A 190 11.88 -13.32 -1.51
CA PRO A 190 10.64 -12.80 -0.93
C PRO A 190 9.62 -13.87 -0.54
N ARG A 191 9.74 -15.06 -1.13
CA ARG A 191 8.92 -16.25 -0.82
C ARG A 191 9.26 -16.88 0.54
N ARG A 192 10.40 -16.52 1.11
CA ARG A 192 10.87 -17.00 2.41
C ARG A 192 10.70 -15.92 3.47
N VAL A 193 11.25 -14.74 3.18
CA VAL A 193 11.17 -13.56 4.05
C VAL A 193 11.02 -12.33 3.16
N ARG A 194 9.94 -11.58 3.36
CA ARG A 194 9.71 -10.33 2.64
C ARG A 194 9.87 -9.15 3.60
N VAL A 195 10.71 -8.18 3.24
CA VAL A 195 10.82 -6.93 3.99
C VAL A 195 10.10 -5.84 3.22
N LEU A 196 9.11 -5.21 3.84
CA LEU A 196 8.33 -4.14 3.22
C LEU A 196 8.58 -2.81 3.93
N PRO A 197 8.40 -1.68 3.23
CA PRO A 197 8.37 -0.39 3.89
C PRO A 197 7.22 -0.30 4.91
N LYS A 198 7.48 0.38 6.01
CA LYS A 198 6.48 0.71 7.02
C LYS A 198 6.07 2.18 6.90
N VAL A 199 4.80 2.43 6.60
CA VAL A 199 4.23 3.77 6.39
C VAL A 199 3.73 4.36 7.69
N ARG A 200 3.25 3.55 8.64
CA ARG A 200 2.86 4.03 9.97
C ARG A 200 3.27 3.06 11.06
N THR A 201 3.49 3.62 12.25
CA THR A 201 3.73 2.84 13.46
C THR A 201 2.45 2.80 14.28
N PRO A 202 1.96 1.60 14.64
CA PRO A 202 0.83 1.51 15.54
C PRO A 202 1.18 2.03 16.93
N PRO A 203 0.18 2.42 17.74
CA PRO A 203 0.42 2.97 19.07
C PRO A 203 1.00 1.94 20.05
N SER A 204 0.78 0.65 19.81
CA SER A 204 1.23 -0.44 20.68
C SER A 204 1.41 -1.75 19.90
N GLY A 205 1.83 -2.83 20.59
CA GLY A 205 1.99 -4.16 20.02
C GLY A 205 3.34 -4.42 19.36
N ARG A 206 3.54 -5.65 18.87
CA ARG A 206 4.80 -6.10 18.24
C ARG A 206 5.19 -5.24 17.03
N THR A 207 4.20 -4.87 16.23
CA THR A 207 4.38 -4.02 15.05
C THR A 207 4.90 -2.61 15.41
N ALA A 208 4.91 -2.20 16.68
CA ALA A 208 5.49 -0.96 17.16
C ALA A 208 7.00 -1.04 17.48
N PHE A 209 7.68 -2.16 17.25
CA PHE A 209 9.14 -2.27 17.46
C PHE A 209 9.99 -1.73 16.29
N SER A 210 9.37 -1.45 15.14
CA SER A 210 10.03 -0.89 13.96
C SER A 210 9.28 0.33 13.43
N ARG A 211 10.00 1.23 12.76
CA ARG A 211 9.50 2.50 12.22
C ARG A 211 9.39 2.49 10.71
N TYR A 212 10.36 1.91 10.03
CA TYR A 212 10.57 2.15 8.60
C TYR A 212 10.50 0.87 7.77
N ALA A 213 10.68 -0.30 8.39
CA ALA A 213 10.51 -1.58 7.74
C ALA A 213 9.61 -2.53 8.57
N CYS A 214 9.04 -3.53 7.91
CA CYS A 214 8.38 -4.65 8.56
C CYS A 214 8.67 -5.95 7.80
N VAL A 215 8.56 -7.09 8.48
CA VAL A 215 8.81 -8.42 7.90
C VAL A 215 7.50 -9.18 7.75
N GLN A 216 7.32 -9.81 6.60
CA GLN A 216 6.18 -10.67 6.27
C GLN A 216 6.65 -12.07 5.92
N GLY A 217 5.82 -13.05 6.29
CA GLY A 217 6.05 -14.47 6.03
C GLY A 217 5.82 -14.86 4.56
N ALA A 218 6.06 -16.13 4.29
CA ALA A 218 5.79 -16.76 3.00
C ALA A 218 4.26 -16.88 2.79
N GLY A 219 3.71 -16.31 1.71
CA GLY A 219 2.31 -16.55 1.35
C GLY A 219 1.60 -15.44 0.57
N LEU A 220 2.11 -14.20 0.66
CA LEU A 220 1.53 -13.04 -0.01
C LEU A 220 2.54 -12.38 -0.96
N GLU A 221 2.11 -12.09 -2.18
CA GLU A 221 2.82 -11.17 -3.07
C GLU A 221 2.47 -9.72 -2.72
N ALA A 222 3.47 -8.84 -2.68
CA ALA A 222 3.26 -7.43 -2.45
C ALA A 222 4.04 -6.65 -3.50
N SER A 223 3.35 -5.75 -4.19
CA SER A 223 3.94 -4.84 -5.16
C SER A 223 3.86 -3.43 -4.64
N TRP A 224 4.92 -2.66 -4.88
CA TRP A 224 5.03 -1.27 -4.41
C TRP A 224 5.14 -0.33 -5.60
N HIS A 225 4.09 0.46 -5.81
CA HIS A 225 3.98 1.42 -6.90
C HIS A 225 4.16 2.83 -6.37
N LYS A 226 4.91 3.68 -7.10
CA LYS A 226 5.17 5.05 -6.65
C LYS A 226 4.97 6.07 -7.75
N MET A 227 3.92 6.86 -7.60
CA MET A 227 3.48 7.82 -8.60
C MET A 227 3.71 9.26 -8.10
N PRO A 228 4.51 10.07 -8.79
CA PRO A 228 4.88 11.42 -8.35
C PRO A 228 3.78 12.42 -8.72
N VAL A 229 2.55 12.14 -8.34
CA VAL A 229 1.40 13.03 -8.59
C VAL A 229 1.56 14.31 -7.76
N ARG A 230 1.31 15.47 -8.38
CA ARG A 230 1.57 16.80 -7.82
C ARG A 230 0.30 17.64 -7.65
N HIS A 231 0.19 18.42 -6.57
CA HIS A 231 -0.71 19.59 -6.48
C HIS A 231 -0.10 20.83 -7.17
N LEU A 232 -0.85 21.48 -8.06
CA LEU A 232 -0.53 22.81 -8.60
C LEU A 232 -1.22 23.89 -7.75
N GLY A 233 -0.51 24.95 -7.37
CA GLY A 233 -1.12 26.22 -6.93
C GLY A 233 -1.61 26.33 -5.47
N THR A 234 -1.71 25.25 -4.70
CA THR A 234 -2.12 25.31 -3.29
C THR A 234 -0.93 25.52 -2.33
N ASP A 235 -1.20 26.19 -1.20
CA ASP A 235 -0.24 26.33 -0.10
C ASP A 235 0.23 24.91 0.30
N PRO A 236 1.55 24.64 0.39
CA PRO A 236 2.09 23.39 0.95
C PRO A 236 1.51 22.99 2.32
N ARG A 237 0.81 23.92 3.00
CA ARG A 237 0.10 23.72 4.27
C ARG A 237 -1.32 23.18 4.14
N ALA A 238 -1.88 23.13 2.94
CA ALA A 238 -3.22 22.66 2.66
C ALA A 238 -3.14 21.30 1.96
N GLU A 239 -2.68 20.27 2.69
CA GLU A 239 -2.77 18.89 2.23
C GLU A 239 -4.23 18.47 2.31
N TYR A 240 -5.03 18.77 1.29
CA TYR A 240 -6.35 18.16 1.16
C TYR A 240 -6.42 17.29 -0.09
N VAL A 241 -7.31 16.32 -0.05
CA VAL A 241 -7.64 15.45 -1.17
C VAL A 241 -9.14 15.44 -1.34
N ASN A 242 -9.60 15.72 -2.56
CA ASN A 242 -11.02 15.69 -2.91
C ASN A 242 -11.38 14.35 -3.57
N LEU A 243 -12.16 13.53 -2.88
CA LEU A 243 -12.63 12.23 -3.35
C LEU A 243 -14.08 12.33 -3.79
N LEU A 244 -14.36 12.04 -5.07
CA LEU A 244 -15.71 11.87 -5.57
C LEU A 244 -16.11 10.39 -5.49
N LEU A 245 -17.07 10.10 -4.60
CA LEU A 245 -17.62 8.78 -4.39
C LEU A 245 -18.84 8.60 -5.30
N LEU A 246 -18.75 7.66 -6.24
CA LEU A 246 -19.82 7.29 -7.14
C LEU A 246 -20.43 5.96 -6.67
N PRO A 247 -21.55 5.94 -5.92
CA PRO A 247 -22.16 4.72 -5.39
C PRO A 247 -22.93 3.95 -6.48
N TRP A 248 -22.26 3.66 -7.58
CA TRP A 248 -22.80 3.00 -8.77
C TRP A 248 -22.81 1.47 -8.62
N PRO A 249 -23.81 0.73 -9.13
CA PRO A 249 -25.02 1.21 -9.78
C PRO A 249 -26.00 1.84 -8.80
N LEU A 250 -26.74 2.85 -9.25
CA LEU A 250 -27.79 3.47 -8.42
C LEU A 250 -29.02 2.57 -8.23
N ARG A 251 -29.18 1.55 -9.09
CA ARG A 251 -30.26 0.57 -9.01
C ARG A 251 -29.75 -0.84 -9.25
N ILE A 252 -30.16 -1.77 -8.39
CA ILE A 252 -29.89 -3.21 -8.56
C ILE A 252 -31.18 -4.01 -8.42
N ARG A 253 -31.39 -4.94 -9.35
CA ARG A 253 -32.55 -5.82 -9.45
C ARG A 253 -32.21 -7.21 -8.97
N ALA A 254 -33.22 -7.99 -8.58
CA ALA A 254 -33.00 -9.39 -8.21
C ALA A 254 -32.46 -10.21 -9.40
N SER A 255 -32.88 -9.86 -10.62
CA SER A 255 -32.45 -10.48 -11.89
C SER A 255 -30.99 -10.22 -12.26
N ASP A 256 -30.33 -9.27 -11.58
CA ASP A 256 -28.89 -9.03 -11.75
C ASP A 256 -28.07 -10.10 -11.04
N PHE A 257 -28.69 -10.85 -10.11
CA PHE A 257 -28.14 -12.06 -9.52
C PHE A 257 -28.69 -13.27 -10.25
N ARG A 258 -27.81 -14.17 -10.70
CA ARG A 258 -28.20 -15.33 -11.50
C ARG A 258 -27.55 -16.58 -10.94
N ALA A 259 -28.35 -17.60 -10.64
CA ALA A 259 -27.80 -18.92 -10.37
C ALA A 259 -27.08 -19.43 -11.64
N VAL A 260 -25.87 -19.95 -11.48
CA VAL A 260 -25.17 -20.65 -12.55
C VAL A 260 -25.89 -21.97 -12.79
N GLU A 261 -26.35 -22.18 -14.01
CA GLU A 261 -27.12 -23.37 -14.38
C GLU A 261 -26.34 -24.65 -14.09
N GLY A 262 -26.99 -25.63 -13.45
CA GLY A 262 -26.38 -26.92 -13.11
C GLY A 262 -25.33 -26.86 -12.00
N SER A 263 -25.10 -25.71 -11.36
CA SER A 263 -24.05 -25.55 -10.35
C SER A 263 -24.43 -26.06 -8.95
N VAL A 264 -25.72 -26.25 -8.68
CA VAL A 264 -26.21 -26.63 -7.34
C VAL A 264 -25.84 -28.07 -7.03
N GLN A 265 -25.08 -28.24 -5.95
CA GLN A 265 -24.74 -29.52 -5.36
C GLN A 265 -25.63 -29.77 -4.14
N TRP A 266 -26.56 -30.71 -4.27
CA TRP A 266 -27.47 -31.09 -3.20
C TRP A 266 -26.79 -32.10 -2.26
N GLN A 267 -25.88 -31.61 -1.42
CA GLN A 267 -25.37 -32.40 -0.30
C GLN A 267 -26.45 -32.51 0.79
N GLU A 268 -26.52 -33.65 1.50
CA GLU A 268 -27.64 -33.97 2.42
C GLU A 268 -27.86 -32.94 3.55
N ARG A 269 -26.84 -32.19 3.94
CA ARG A 269 -26.91 -31.25 5.08
C ARG A 269 -26.62 -29.80 4.73
N ASP A 270 -25.93 -29.54 3.63
CA ASP A 270 -25.46 -28.21 3.26
C ASP A 270 -25.36 -28.04 1.73
N PRO A 271 -26.49 -27.84 1.04
CA PRO A 271 -26.47 -27.67 -0.40
C PRO A 271 -25.86 -26.33 -0.76
N PHE A 272 -24.91 -26.33 -1.69
CA PHE A 272 -24.29 -25.11 -2.19
C PHE A 272 -24.40 -25.01 -3.71
N GLY A 273 -24.36 -23.78 -4.23
CA GLY A 273 -24.38 -23.50 -5.66
C GLY A 273 -23.58 -22.25 -5.96
N PHE A 274 -23.46 -21.92 -7.24
CA PHE A 274 -22.71 -20.74 -7.68
C PHE A 274 -23.65 -19.69 -8.28
N PHE A 275 -23.36 -18.41 -8.04
CA PHE A 275 -24.12 -17.30 -8.62
C PHE A 275 -23.21 -16.30 -9.35
N GLU A 276 -23.78 -15.56 -10.30
CA GLU A 276 -23.15 -14.44 -10.97
C GLU A 276 -23.88 -13.15 -10.64
N PHE A 277 -23.12 -12.06 -10.45
CA PHE A 277 -23.64 -10.70 -10.45
C PHE A 277 -23.38 -10.06 -11.81
N ALA A 278 -24.44 -9.88 -12.60
CA ALA A 278 -24.40 -9.42 -13.97
C ALA A 278 -25.44 -8.31 -14.21
N PRO A 279 -25.21 -7.09 -13.65
CA PRO A 279 -26.12 -5.98 -13.82
C PRO A 279 -26.27 -5.62 -15.29
N THR A 280 -27.51 -5.37 -15.73
CA THR A 280 -27.77 -4.94 -17.12
C THR A 280 -27.46 -3.46 -17.35
N GLU A 281 -27.48 -2.67 -16.28
CA GLU A 281 -27.21 -1.23 -16.32
C GLU A 281 -25.70 -0.98 -16.49
N ARG A 282 -25.34 -0.34 -17.60
CA ARG A 282 -23.98 0.12 -17.89
C ARG A 282 -23.72 1.48 -17.25
N LEU A 283 -22.46 1.80 -17.03
CA LEU A 283 -22.08 3.12 -16.51
C LEU A 283 -22.54 4.22 -17.47
N ASP A 284 -23.31 5.17 -16.96
CA ASP A 284 -23.73 6.36 -17.71
C ASP A 284 -22.60 7.41 -17.67
N LEU A 285 -21.74 7.41 -18.69
CA LEU A 285 -20.62 8.34 -18.81
C LEU A 285 -21.05 9.81 -18.90
N ASP A 286 -22.22 10.08 -19.50
CA ASP A 286 -22.76 11.43 -19.57
C ASP A 286 -23.21 11.91 -18.18
N LEU A 287 -23.76 11.00 -17.35
CA LEU A 287 -24.05 11.32 -15.96
C LEU A 287 -22.78 11.57 -15.16
N VAL A 288 -21.73 10.75 -15.33
CA VAL A 288 -20.44 10.97 -14.66
C VAL A 288 -19.87 12.35 -15.01
N ASP A 289 -19.92 12.74 -16.28
CA ASP A 289 -19.48 14.07 -16.73
C ASP A 289 -20.28 15.21 -16.06
N ARG A 290 -21.61 15.09 -15.98
CA ARG A 290 -22.46 16.09 -15.30
C ARG A 290 -22.23 16.13 -13.78
N VAL A 291 -21.94 14.99 -13.16
CA VAL A 291 -21.61 14.92 -11.73
C VAL A 291 -20.25 15.56 -11.46
N LEU A 292 -19.24 15.31 -12.29
CA LEU A 292 -17.92 15.94 -12.16
C LEU A 292 -18.01 17.45 -12.34
N THR A 293 -18.78 17.90 -13.34
CA THR A 293 -19.06 19.33 -13.55
C THR A 293 -19.67 19.95 -12.29
N ALA A 294 -20.69 19.30 -11.71
CA ALA A 294 -21.33 19.77 -10.48
C ALA A 294 -20.39 19.73 -9.26
N ALA A 295 -19.49 18.77 -9.18
CA ALA A 295 -18.51 18.69 -8.11
C ALA A 295 -17.47 19.82 -8.19
N LEU A 296 -17.06 20.20 -9.41
CA LEU A 296 -16.14 21.31 -9.65
C LEU A 296 -16.77 22.70 -9.42
N ASP A 297 -18.09 22.78 -9.24
CA ASP A 297 -18.74 24.00 -8.73
C ASP A 297 -18.55 24.16 -7.20
N GLU A 298 -18.26 23.08 -6.49
CA GLU A 298 -18.06 23.07 -5.02
C GLU A 298 -16.58 23.18 -4.62
N VAL A 299 -15.66 22.64 -5.44
CA VAL A 299 -14.21 22.62 -5.19
C VAL A 299 -13.42 22.92 -6.45
N ASP A 300 -12.20 23.43 -6.29
CA ASP A 300 -11.31 23.76 -7.43
C ASP A 300 -10.91 22.52 -8.24
N ASP A 301 -10.84 21.36 -7.59
CA ASP A 301 -10.36 20.12 -8.20
C ASP A 301 -10.98 18.87 -7.56
N VAL A 302 -11.16 17.83 -8.39
CA VAL A 302 -11.48 16.46 -7.94
C VAL A 302 -10.25 15.61 -8.18
N ASP A 303 -9.68 15.05 -7.12
CA ASP A 303 -8.40 14.33 -7.21
C ASP A 303 -8.58 12.85 -7.52
N VAL A 304 -9.55 12.25 -6.85
CA VAL A 304 -9.77 10.81 -6.79
C VAL A 304 -11.23 10.50 -7.08
N VAL A 305 -11.48 9.54 -7.96
CA VAL A 305 -12.82 8.96 -8.14
C VAL A 305 -12.83 7.53 -7.60
N VAL A 306 -13.85 7.20 -6.81
CA VAL A 306 -14.02 5.86 -6.22
C VAL A 306 -15.37 5.26 -6.64
N LEU A 307 -15.34 4.04 -7.19
CA LEU A 307 -16.53 3.22 -7.47
C LEU A 307 -16.50 1.93 -6.65
N PRO A 308 -17.64 1.45 -6.14
CA PRO A 308 -17.73 0.25 -5.31
C PRO A 308 -17.41 -1.03 -6.10
N GLU A 309 -17.40 -2.17 -5.40
CA GLU A 309 -17.14 -3.49 -5.99
C GLU A 309 -18.06 -3.78 -7.17
N ALA A 310 -17.50 -4.38 -8.22
CA ALA A 310 -18.21 -4.82 -9.42
C ALA A 310 -19.11 -3.73 -10.04
N ALA A 311 -18.80 -2.44 -9.81
CA ALA A 311 -19.57 -1.31 -10.32
C ALA A 311 -19.59 -1.27 -11.85
N ILE A 312 -18.45 -1.56 -12.48
CA ILE A 312 -18.29 -1.44 -13.94
C ILE A 312 -17.69 -2.71 -14.55
N ASP A 313 -18.03 -2.97 -15.80
CA ASP A 313 -17.39 -4.00 -16.64
C ASP A 313 -16.01 -3.48 -17.08
N GLU A 314 -15.03 -4.38 -17.21
CA GLU A 314 -13.67 -3.99 -17.62
C GLU A 314 -13.62 -3.23 -18.96
N THR A 315 -14.60 -3.45 -19.83
CA THR A 315 -14.70 -2.77 -21.12
C THR A 315 -15.15 -1.31 -21.01
N GLU A 316 -15.60 -0.86 -19.85
CA GLU A 316 -16.10 0.51 -19.60
C GLU A 316 -14.99 1.45 -19.09
N ILE A 317 -13.81 0.91 -18.75
CA ILE A 317 -12.72 1.66 -18.10
C ILE A 317 -12.16 2.77 -18.99
N GLU A 318 -11.87 2.47 -20.25
CA GLU A 318 -11.27 3.45 -21.17
C GLU A 318 -12.18 4.68 -21.34
N GLY A 319 -13.50 4.45 -21.52
CA GLY A 319 -14.48 5.52 -21.63
C GLY A 319 -14.61 6.35 -20.34
N LEU A 320 -14.54 5.71 -19.18
CA LEU A 320 -14.50 6.40 -17.88
C LEU A 320 -13.23 7.26 -17.76
N GLU A 321 -12.06 6.68 -17.99
CA GLU A 321 -10.76 7.39 -17.93
C GLU A 321 -10.73 8.61 -18.87
N THR A 322 -11.33 8.53 -20.07
CA THR A 322 -11.48 9.69 -20.97
C THR A 322 -12.35 10.80 -20.37
N VAL A 323 -13.43 10.46 -19.65
CA VAL A 323 -14.21 11.48 -18.92
C VAL A 323 -13.36 12.07 -17.79
N LEU A 324 -12.70 11.24 -17.00
CA LEU A 324 -11.88 11.67 -15.86
C LEU A 324 -10.73 12.60 -16.26
N SER A 325 -10.02 12.30 -17.35
CA SER A 325 -8.92 13.12 -17.87
C SER A 325 -9.37 14.54 -18.26
N ARG A 326 -10.58 14.68 -18.82
CA ARG A 326 -11.16 15.99 -19.19
C ARG A 326 -11.44 16.88 -17.99
N HIS A 327 -11.79 16.26 -16.87
CA HIS A 327 -12.05 16.94 -15.59
C HIS A 327 -10.82 17.05 -14.69
N GLY A 328 -9.63 16.66 -15.17
CA GLY A 328 -8.37 16.80 -14.44
C GLY A 328 -8.22 15.85 -13.24
N VAL A 329 -8.99 14.77 -13.20
CA VAL A 329 -8.90 13.74 -12.14
C VAL A 329 -7.60 12.96 -12.27
N SER A 330 -6.90 12.79 -11.15
CA SER A 330 -5.54 12.23 -11.14
C SER A 330 -5.48 10.72 -10.82
N TYR A 331 -6.52 10.19 -10.17
CA TYR A 331 -6.53 8.84 -9.64
C TYR A 331 -7.94 8.22 -9.66
N LEU A 332 -8.02 6.95 -10.03
CA LEU A 332 -9.24 6.15 -10.08
C LEU A 332 -9.07 4.90 -9.22
N THR A 333 -10.07 4.58 -8.40
CA THR A 333 -10.23 3.25 -7.80
C THR A 333 -11.63 2.74 -8.13
N ALA A 334 -11.73 1.75 -9.01
CA ALA A 334 -13.01 1.21 -9.45
C ALA A 334 -13.11 -0.28 -9.19
N GLY A 335 -14.17 -0.73 -8.50
CA GLY A 335 -14.51 -2.15 -8.49
C GLY A 335 -14.95 -2.60 -9.89
N VAL A 336 -14.31 -3.65 -10.38
CA VAL A 336 -14.45 -4.11 -11.77
C VAL A 336 -14.85 -5.58 -11.83
N ARG A 337 -15.72 -5.88 -12.80
CA ARG A 337 -16.05 -7.24 -13.20
C ARG A 337 -15.45 -7.54 -14.56
N GLN A 338 -14.73 -8.64 -14.66
CA GLN A 338 -14.24 -9.21 -15.90
C GLN A 338 -15.03 -10.48 -16.21
N ARG A 339 -15.58 -10.54 -17.43
CA ARG A 339 -16.33 -11.71 -17.88
C ARG A 339 -15.39 -12.89 -18.11
N SER A 340 -15.94 -14.09 -18.16
CA SER A 340 -15.17 -15.29 -18.51
C SER A 340 -14.44 -15.08 -19.86
N PRO A 341 -13.10 -15.19 -19.91
CA PRO A 341 -12.33 -14.95 -21.14
C PRO A 341 -12.50 -16.07 -22.19
N GLY A 342 -13.09 -17.20 -21.81
CA GLY A 342 -13.31 -18.34 -22.70
C GLY A 342 -13.83 -19.58 -21.96
N PRO A 343 -14.18 -20.64 -22.71
CA PRO A 343 -14.73 -21.87 -22.12
C PRO A 343 -13.80 -22.45 -21.04
N GLY A 344 -14.37 -22.76 -19.87
CA GLY A 344 -13.63 -23.35 -18.74
C GLY A 344 -12.85 -22.36 -17.87
N GLN A 345 -12.87 -21.07 -18.17
CA GLN A 345 -12.26 -20.03 -17.32
C GLN A 345 -13.33 -19.32 -16.51
N LEU A 346 -13.04 -19.07 -15.23
CA LEU A 346 -13.94 -18.31 -14.36
C LEU A 346 -13.80 -16.80 -14.62
N PRO A 347 -14.88 -16.02 -14.48
CA PRO A 347 -14.81 -14.55 -14.49
C PRO A 347 -13.93 -14.05 -13.33
N ARG A 348 -13.57 -12.76 -13.34
CA ARG A 348 -12.83 -12.13 -12.23
C ARG A 348 -13.61 -10.96 -11.66
N ASN A 349 -13.42 -10.75 -10.37
CA ASN A 349 -13.88 -9.59 -9.63
C ASN A 349 -12.67 -9.02 -8.91
N GLY A 350 -12.50 -7.71 -8.93
CA GLY A 350 -11.35 -7.06 -8.35
C GLY A 350 -11.48 -5.55 -8.38
N VAL A 351 -10.37 -4.88 -8.19
CA VAL A 351 -10.26 -3.43 -8.28
C VAL A 351 -9.30 -3.06 -9.40
N HIS A 352 -9.71 -2.03 -10.14
CA HIS A 352 -8.87 -1.31 -11.07
C HIS A 352 -8.41 -0.02 -10.42
N ILE A 353 -7.10 0.18 -10.46
CA ILE A 353 -6.47 1.42 -10.02
C ILE A 353 -5.88 2.07 -11.26
N GLY A 354 -6.38 3.26 -11.59
CA GLY A 354 -5.90 4.07 -12.70
C GLY A 354 -5.16 5.29 -12.18
N VAL A 355 -4.00 5.60 -12.77
CA VAL A 355 -3.27 6.84 -12.50
C VAL A 355 -3.07 7.63 -13.78
N GLU A 356 -3.45 8.91 -13.74
CA GLU A 356 -3.45 9.79 -14.90
C GLU A 356 -2.00 10.07 -15.37
N PRO A 357 -1.73 10.00 -16.69
CA PRO A 357 -0.35 9.99 -17.22
C PRO A 357 0.37 11.34 -17.21
N ARG A 358 -0.32 12.47 -17.05
CA ARG A 358 0.29 13.79 -16.82
C ARG A 358 0.82 13.94 -15.40
N LEU A 359 0.47 13.03 -14.47
CA LEU A 359 0.97 12.99 -13.09
C LEU A 359 0.79 14.32 -12.34
N ARG A 360 -0.32 15.01 -12.61
CA ARG A 360 -0.63 16.35 -12.08
C ARG A 360 -2.11 16.41 -11.68
N LYS A 361 -2.38 16.94 -10.49
CA LYS A 361 -3.72 17.32 -10.04
C LYS A 361 -4.18 18.58 -10.74
N ALA A 362 -5.49 18.69 -10.95
CA ALA A 362 -6.12 19.83 -11.63
C ALA A 362 -5.48 20.14 -12.99
N ALA A 363 -4.96 19.11 -13.68
CA ALA A 363 -4.46 19.27 -15.03
C ALA A 363 -5.68 19.56 -15.92
N GLY A 364 -5.94 20.85 -16.17
CA GLY A 364 -7.02 21.29 -17.05
C GLY A 364 -6.98 20.60 -18.41
N PRO A 365 -8.00 20.76 -19.25
CA PRO A 365 -8.08 20.09 -20.55
C PRO A 365 -6.79 20.28 -21.36
N SER A 366 -6.29 19.19 -21.95
CA SER A 366 -5.08 19.23 -22.77
C SER A 366 -5.40 19.71 -24.19
N ASP A 367 -4.49 20.49 -24.79
CA ASP A 367 -4.54 20.82 -26.22
C ASP A 367 -4.08 19.64 -27.12
N GLY A 368 -3.55 18.55 -26.52
CA GLY A 368 -3.05 17.37 -27.22
C GLY A 368 -3.87 16.10 -26.94
N PRO A 369 -3.63 15.01 -27.70
CA PRO A 369 -4.33 13.75 -27.51
C PRO A 369 -3.98 13.11 -26.15
N ASP A 370 -5.00 12.59 -25.47
CA ASP A 370 -4.84 11.87 -24.21
C ASP A 370 -3.97 10.63 -24.40
N ARG A 371 -3.31 10.22 -23.31
CA ARG A 371 -2.53 8.98 -23.23
C ARG A 371 -3.26 7.98 -22.35
N GLN A 372 -2.97 6.70 -22.58
CA GLN A 372 -3.43 5.63 -21.71
C GLN A 372 -2.94 5.87 -20.29
N TRP A 373 -3.85 5.67 -19.34
CA TRP A 373 -3.54 5.73 -17.92
C TRP A 373 -2.58 4.61 -17.52
N PHE A 374 -1.88 4.80 -16.41
CA PHE A 374 -1.17 3.71 -15.79
C PHE A 374 -2.17 2.83 -15.04
N HIS A 375 -2.11 1.53 -15.29
CA HIS A 375 -3.10 0.57 -14.79
C HIS A 375 -2.47 -0.38 -13.79
N ILE A 376 -3.06 -0.44 -12.60
CA ILE A 376 -2.77 -1.43 -11.57
C ILE A 376 -4.05 -2.24 -11.34
N ARG A 377 -3.91 -3.53 -11.08
CA ARG A 377 -5.04 -4.44 -10.84
C ARG A 377 -4.79 -5.24 -9.59
N GLN A 378 -5.85 -5.49 -8.83
CA GLN A 378 -5.85 -6.43 -7.73
C GLN A 378 -7.15 -7.23 -7.78
N ASP A 379 -7.03 -8.55 -7.86
CA ASP A 379 -8.19 -9.43 -7.79
C ASP A 379 -8.73 -9.49 -6.36
N LYS A 380 -10.03 -9.76 -6.25
CA LYS A 380 -10.67 -10.12 -4.99
C LYS A 380 -10.14 -11.48 -4.54
N HIS A 381 -9.86 -11.61 -3.25
CA HIS A 381 -9.23 -12.83 -2.71
C HIS A 381 -10.24 -13.81 -2.10
N HIS A 382 -11.38 -13.31 -1.63
CA HIS A 382 -12.37 -14.15 -0.96
C HIS A 382 -13.74 -14.05 -1.63
N ARG A 383 -14.34 -15.19 -1.96
CA ARG A 383 -15.68 -15.22 -2.58
C ARG A 383 -16.71 -14.70 -1.60
N TRP A 384 -17.69 -13.97 -2.11
CA TRP A 384 -18.88 -13.73 -1.32
C TRP A 384 -19.75 -15.00 -1.25
N ALA A 385 -20.11 -15.40 -0.03
CA ALA A 385 -21.08 -16.47 0.24
C ALA A 385 -22.39 -15.86 0.75
N LEU A 386 -23.47 -16.09 0.00
CA LEU A 386 -24.83 -15.66 0.31
C LEU A 386 -25.58 -16.78 1.04
N ASP A 387 -26.04 -16.49 2.25
CA ASP A 387 -26.88 -17.38 3.06
C ASP A 387 -28.38 -17.02 2.97
N ALA A 388 -29.23 -17.82 3.63
CA ALA A 388 -30.67 -17.58 3.69
C ALA A 388 -31.04 -16.19 4.23
N ASN A 389 -30.28 -15.68 5.21
CA ASN A 389 -30.55 -14.38 5.84
C ASN A 389 -30.24 -13.24 4.89
N GLN A 390 -29.11 -13.30 4.19
CA GLN A 390 -28.73 -12.31 3.18
C GLN A 390 -29.67 -12.37 1.97
N ILE A 391 -30.09 -13.56 1.53
CA ILE A 391 -31.09 -13.71 0.46
C ILE A 391 -32.42 -13.06 0.84
N ALA A 392 -32.88 -13.25 2.08
CA ALA A 392 -34.08 -12.60 2.59
C ALA A 392 -33.89 -11.08 2.71
N GLN A 393 -32.78 -10.64 3.32
CA GLN A 393 -32.44 -9.23 3.52
C GLN A 393 -32.34 -8.46 2.21
N TYR A 394 -31.75 -9.06 1.17
CA TYR A 394 -31.60 -8.45 -0.15
C TYR A 394 -32.77 -8.75 -1.08
N HIS A 395 -33.81 -9.44 -0.63
CA HIS A 395 -34.95 -9.87 -1.45
C HIS A 395 -34.54 -10.58 -2.74
N LEU A 396 -33.65 -11.57 -2.64
CA LEU A 396 -33.09 -12.34 -3.76
C LEU A 396 -33.76 -13.70 -3.95
N ALA A 397 -34.75 -14.06 -3.13
CA ALA A 397 -35.41 -15.37 -3.16
C ALA A 397 -36.07 -15.73 -4.51
N GLY A 398 -36.38 -14.73 -5.35
CA GLY A 398 -36.88 -14.95 -6.72
C GLY A 398 -35.80 -15.33 -7.75
N ALA A 399 -34.52 -15.17 -7.39
CA ALA A 399 -33.37 -15.48 -8.25
C ALA A 399 -32.47 -16.59 -7.68
N LEU A 400 -32.34 -16.63 -6.35
CA LEU A 400 -31.48 -17.57 -5.62
C LEU A 400 -32.30 -18.28 -4.54
N HIS A 401 -32.24 -19.61 -4.51
CA HIS A 401 -33.04 -20.41 -3.57
C HIS A 401 -32.53 -20.23 -2.13
N PRO A 402 -33.37 -19.85 -1.14
CA PRO A 402 -32.91 -19.55 0.23
C PRO A 402 -32.30 -20.71 1.00
N GLN A 403 -32.57 -21.96 0.62
CA GLN A 403 -32.00 -23.14 1.30
C GLN A 403 -30.64 -23.56 0.73
N VAL A 404 -30.13 -22.88 -0.30
CA VAL A 404 -28.82 -23.16 -0.91
C VAL A 404 -27.86 -22.06 -0.46
N GLN A 405 -26.65 -22.44 -0.05
CA GLN A 405 -25.56 -21.50 0.15
C GLN A 405 -24.98 -21.11 -1.22
N TRP A 406 -25.05 -19.84 -1.60
CA TRP A 406 -24.62 -19.39 -2.92
C TRP A 406 -23.25 -18.76 -2.86
N LEU A 407 -22.28 -19.35 -3.56
CA LEU A 407 -20.92 -18.84 -3.69
C LEU A 407 -20.79 -17.99 -4.96
N GLU A 408 -20.13 -16.85 -4.86
CA GLU A 408 -19.84 -16.01 -6.02
C GLU A 408 -18.99 -16.77 -7.04
N THR A 409 -19.38 -16.70 -8.31
CA THR A 409 -18.63 -17.28 -9.43
C THR A 409 -17.52 -16.32 -9.83
N MET A 410 -16.29 -16.61 -9.41
CA MET A 410 -15.08 -15.87 -9.79
C MET A 410 -13.84 -16.77 -9.71
N ALA A 411 -12.75 -16.42 -10.36
CA ALA A 411 -11.44 -16.99 -10.07
C ALA A 411 -10.93 -16.48 -8.72
N VAL A 412 -10.21 -17.32 -7.97
CA VAL A 412 -9.48 -16.91 -6.75
C VAL A 412 -8.00 -17.13 -7.02
N PRO A 413 -7.27 -16.10 -7.49
CA PRO A 413 -5.84 -16.21 -7.78
C PRO A 413 -4.99 -16.22 -6.49
N PRO A 414 -3.68 -16.50 -6.59
CA PRO A 414 -2.75 -16.30 -5.48
C PRO A 414 -2.88 -14.88 -4.91
N ARG A 415 -2.78 -14.76 -3.59
CA ARG A 415 -2.99 -13.49 -2.88
C ARG A 415 -1.92 -12.48 -3.28
N SER A 416 -2.35 -11.27 -3.62
CA SER A 416 -1.46 -10.14 -3.91
C SER A 416 -2.02 -8.83 -3.37
N LEU A 417 -1.16 -7.98 -2.83
CA LEU A 417 -1.51 -6.62 -2.42
C LEU A 417 -0.74 -5.58 -3.22
N GLN A 418 -1.47 -4.58 -3.70
CA GLN A 418 -0.92 -3.43 -4.41
C GLN A 418 -0.84 -2.23 -3.46
N PHE A 419 0.37 -1.84 -3.07
CA PHE A 419 0.61 -0.60 -2.34
C PHE A 419 0.88 0.52 -3.34
N VAL A 420 0.03 1.54 -3.34
CA VAL A 420 0.17 2.67 -4.28
C VAL A 420 0.47 3.93 -3.50
N SER A 421 1.73 4.37 -3.59
CA SER A 421 2.17 5.65 -3.06
C SER A 421 1.88 6.75 -4.08
N VAL A 422 1.02 7.70 -3.70
CA VAL A 422 0.67 8.87 -4.51
C VAL A 422 1.30 10.09 -3.85
N GLY A 423 2.25 10.71 -4.54
CA GLY A 423 3.14 11.70 -3.93
C GLY A 423 4.01 11.06 -2.83
N GLU A 424 4.36 11.85 -1.82
CA GLU A 424 5.27 11.41 -0.74
C GLU A 424 4.56 11.10 0.58
N GLU A 425 3.25 11.30 0.66
CA GLU A 425 2.49 11.31 1.91
C GLU A 425 1.40 10.25 1.95
N ILE A 426 0.80 9.94 0.80
CA ILE A 426 -0.32 9.01 0.72
C ILE A 426 0.19 7.64 0.26
N THR A 427 -0.14 6.60 1.01
CA THR A 427 -0.05 5.21 0.55
C THR A 427 -1.42 4.56 0.69
N ILE A 428 -1.97 4.16 -0.44
CA ILE A 428 -3.30 3.57 -0.56
C ILE A 428 -3.17 2.06 -0.74
N VAL A 429 -4.05 1.32 -0.07
CA VAL A 429 -4.35 -0.07 -0.38
C VAL A 429 -5.85 -0.23 -0.59
N SER A 430 -6.25 -1.16 -1.45
CA SER A 430 -7.66 -1.44 -1.72
C SER A 430 -8.04 -2.84 -1.25
N LEU A 431 -9.24 -2.98 -0.69
CA LEU A 431 -9.85 -4.26 -0.31
C LEU A 431 -11.19 -4.41 -1.02
N VAL A 432 -11.52 -5.62 -1.45
CA VAL A 432 -12.77 -5.90 -2.17
C VAL A 432 -13.69 -6.74 -1.29
N CYS A 433 -14.69 -6.09 -0.70
CA CYS A 433 -15.78 -6.68 0.07
C CYS A 433 -15.34 -7.70 1.12
N GLN A 434 -15.45 -9.00 0.85
CA GLN A 434 -15.11 -10.06 1.79
C GLN A 434 -13.65 -9.96 2.26
N ASP A 435 -12.74 -9.41 1.45
CA ASP A 435 -11.34 -9.18 1.84
C ASP A 435 -11.20 -8.23 3.05
N LEU A 436 -12.20 -7.39 3.33
CA LEU A 436 -12.22 -6.56 4.54
C LEU A 436 -12.48 -7.40 5.81
N ALA A 437 -13.28 -8.46 5.71
CA ALA A 437 -13.73 -9.25 6.86
C ALA A 437 -12.76 -10.37 7.26
N GLU A 438 -11.87 -10.78 6.36
CA GLU A 438 -10.95 -11.87 6.63
C GLU A 438 -9.76 -11.39 7.47
N THR A 439 -9.45 -12.15 8.52
CA THR A 439 -8.27 -11.96 9.37
C THR A 439 -7.19 -12.95 8.95
N ASP A 440 -6.67 -12.77 7.73
CA ASP A 440 -5.64 -13.60 7.13
C ASP A 440 -4.34 -12.80 6.89
N GLU A 441 -3.43 -13.31 6.06
CA GLU A 441 -2.15 -12.66 5.79
C GLU A 441 -2.31 -11.28 5.13
N ILE A 442 -3.42 -10.99 4.43
CA ILE A 442 -3.70 -9.66 3.87
C ILE A 442 -3.89 -8.66 5.01
N ALA A 443 -4.70 -9.02 6.01
CA ALA A 443 -4.93 -8.16 7.16
C ALA A 443 -3.63 -7.91 7.94
N ASP A 444 -2.82 -8.95 8.15
CA ASP A 444 -1.55 -8.85 8.88
C ASP A 444 -0.53 -7.96 8.16
N VAL A 445 -0.45 -8.04 6.83
CA VAL A 445 0.46 -7.22 6.02
C VAL A 445 0.01 -5.76 6.04
N ILE A 446 -1.29 -5.48 5.91
CA ILE A 446 -1.83 -4.11 6.02
C ILE A 446 -1.55 -3.53 7.40
N ARG A 447 -1.76 -4.30 8.47
CA ARG A 447 -1.47 -3.88 9.86
C ARG A 447 0.02 -3.63 10.09
N SER A 448 0.87 -4.42 9.46
CA SER A 448 2.31 -4.30 9.59
C SER A 448 2.91 -3.13 8.82
N VAL A 449 2.44 -2.89 7.59
CA VAL A 449 2.86 -1.75 6.75
C VAL A 449 2.26 -0.44 7.27
N GLY A 450 0.98 -0.47 7.60
CA GLY A 450 0.21 0.69 8.00
C GLY A 450 0.05 1.75 6.92
N PRO A 451 -0.65 1.44 5.80
CA PRO A 451 -0.93 2.44 4.76
C PRO A 451 -1.71 3.62 5.35
N THR A 452 -1.62 4.78 4.70
CA THR A 452 -2.35 5.97 5.18
C THR A 452 -3.85 5.81 4.98
N VAL A 453 -4.27 5.23 3.85
CA VAL A 453 -5.67 5.05 3.48
C VAL A 453 -5.93 3.60 3.07
N VAL A 454 -7.01 3.02 3.58
CA VAL A 454 -7.57 1.75 3.11
C VAL A 454 -8.90 2.04 2.42
N LEU A 455 -8.98 1.75 1.13
CA LEU A 455 -10.23 1.86 0.37
C LEU A 455 -10.88 0.48 0.27
N ALA A 456 -11.94 0.26 1.04
CA ALA A 456 -12.76 -0.95 0.94
C ALA A 456 -13.93 -0.68 -0.02
N VAL A 457 -13.95 -1.35 -1.16
CA VAL A 457 -15.03 -1.27 -2.14
C VAL A 457 -15.93 -2.50 -1.99
N LEU A 458 -17.24 -2.31 -1.87
CA LEU A 458 -18.17 -3.37 -1.45
C LEU A 458 -19.39 -3.49 -2.36
N LEU A 459 -19.85 -4.72 -2.56
CA LEU A 459 -21.17 -5.07 -3.08
C LEU A 459 -22.01 -5.60 -1.91
N ASP A 460 -22.26 -4.74 -0.92
CA ASP A 460 -23.00 -5.08 0.31
C ASP A 460 -24.14 -4.10 0.58
N GLY A 461 -24.96 -4.38 1.60
CA GLY A 461 -25.96 -3.43 2.11
C GLY A 461 -25.35 -2.12 2.67
N PRO A 462 -26.16 -1.29 3.34
CA PRO A 462 -25.74 0.04 3.80
C PRO A 462 -24.53 -0.01 4.74
N GLN A 463 -23.64 0.97 4.64
CA GLN A 463 -22.38 1.02 5.39
C GLN A 463 -22.60 1.62 6.79
N LEU A 464 -23.22 0.84 7.68
CA LEU A 464 -23.60 1.29 9.03
C LEU A 464 -22.53 0.93 10.07
N ALA A 465 -22.35 1.78 11.07
CA ALA A 465 -21.49 1.55 12.24
C ALA A 465 -21.87 0.27 13.02
N SER A 466 -23.14 -0.15 12.91
CA SER A 466 -23.66 -1.37 13.54
C SER A 466 -23.44 -2.65 12.71
N ARG A 467 -22.93 -2.55 11.48
CA ARG A 467 -22.74 -3.69 10.57
C ARG A 467 -21.29 -4.18 10.56
N TRP A 468 -21.09 -5.37 9.98
CA TRP A 468 -19.80 -6.05 9.93
C TRP A 468 -18.69 -5.16 9.35
N ALA A 469 -18.95 -4.44 8.25
CA ALA A 469 -17.95 -3.64 7.56
C ALA A 469 -17.29 -2.61 8.50
N ALA A 470 -18.07 -1.96 9.37
CA ALA A 470 -17.55 -1.03 10.37
C ALA A 470 -16.63 -1.72 11.40
N ARG A 471 -17.03 -2.89 11.89
CA ARG A 471 -16.23 -3.69 12.86
C ARG A 471 -14.87 -4.09 12.31
N TYR A 472 -14.78 -4.40 11.02
CA TYR A 472 -13.51 -4.77 10.40
C TYR A 472 -12.73 -3.58 9.89
N ALA A 473 -13.40 -2.49 9.49
CA ALA A 473 -12.73 -1.22 9.23
C ALA A 473 -11.97 -0.72 10.47
N SER A 474 -12.51 -0.91 11.68
CA SER A 474 -11.80 -0.51 12.91
C SER A 474 -10.53 -1.31 13.16
N VAL A 475 -10.42 -2.55 12.64
CA VAL A 475 -9.19 -3.35 12.77
C VAL A 475 -8.00 -2.62 12.16
N PHE A 476 -8.17 -1.96 11.01
CA PHE A 476 -7.11 -1.18 10.35
C PHE A 476 -7.06 0.26 10.85
N ALA A 477 -8.21 0.83 11.23
CA ALA A 477 -8.26 2.21 11.67
C ALA A 477 -7.69 2.44 13.06
N ASP A 478 -7.92 1.51 13.99
CA ASP A 478 -7.39 1.63 15.36
C ASP A 478 -5.96 1.09 15.43
N ASP A 479 -5.60 0.12 14.58
CA ASP A 479 -4.25 -0.44 14.49
C ASP A 479 -3.94 -0.91 13.05
N PRO A 480 -3.23 -0.12 12.25
CA PRO A 480 -2.12 0.73 12.68
C PRO A 480 -2.42 2.23 12.64
N GLY A 481 -3.70 2.60 12.58
CA GLY A 481 -4.14 3.98 12.57
C GLY A 481 -4.75 4.44 11.25
N SER A 482 -4.83 3.58 10.23
CA SER A 482 -5.18 3.93 8.85
C SER A 482 -6.54 4.64 8.73
N SER A 483 -6.71 5.48 7.73
CA SER A 483 -8.02 6.06 7.44
C SER A 483 -8.76 5.11 6.52
N VAL A 484 -9.85 4.51 7.01
CA VAL A 484 -10.58 3.47 6.27
C VAL A 484 -11.86 4.05 5.72
N LEU A 485 -12.00 4.01 4.40
CA LEU A 485 -13.22 4.40 3.70
C LEU A 485 -13.85 3.15 3.08
N THR A 486 -15.08 2.86 3.49
CA THR A 486 -15.93 1.84 2.87
C THR A 486 -16.89 2.51 1.88
N LEU A 487 -17.11 1.90 0.73
CA LEU A 487 -18.08 2.37 -0.26
C LEU A 487 -18.86 1.20 -0.86
N THR A 488 -20.19 1.26 -0.82
CA THR A 488 -21.09 0.34 -1.52
C THR A 488 -21.92 1.06 -2.59
N SER A 489 -22.51 0.28 -3.49
CA SER A 489 -23.49 0.80 -4.43
C SER A 489 -24.79 1.21 -3.74
N TYR A 490 -25.37 2.33 -4.16
CA TYR A 490 -26.66 2.79 -3.66
C TYR A 490 -27.76 1.76 -3.96
N GLY A 491 -27.66 1.07 -5.12
CA GLY A 491 -28.53 -0.03 -5.48
C GLY A 491 -28.55 -1.13 -4.42
N MET A 492 -27.39 -1.59 -3.93
CA MET A 492 -27.34 -2.62 -2.90
C MET A 492 -27.80 -2.12 -1.53
N ALA A 493 -27.44 -0.88 -1.16
CA ALA A 493 -27.92 -0.25 0.07
C ALA A 493 -29.47 -0.23 0.12
N GLN A 494 -30.11 0.12 -0.99
CA GLN A 494 -31.57 0.16 -1.12
C GLN A 494 -32.25 -1.22 -1.15
N ARG A 495 -31.54 -2.24 -1.64
CA ARG A 495 -32.02 -3.63 -1.61
C ARG A 495 -32.02 -4.23 -0.21
N SER A 496 -31.11 -3.80 0.65
CA SER A 496 -30.99 -4.29 2.02
C SER A 496 -32.15 -3.83 2.89
N ARG A 497 -33.12 -4.70 3.10
CA ARG A 497 -34.30 -4.46 3.94
C ARG A 497 -34.49 -5.63 4.92
N PRO A 498 -33.74 -5.64 6.02
CA PRO A 498 -33.96 -6.62 7.08
C PRO A 498 -35.42 -6.58 7.57
N PRO A 499 -35.98 -7.71 8.04
CA PRO A 499 -37.35 -7.74 8.55
C PRO A 499 -37.63 -6.63 9.58
N GLY A 500 -38.67 -5.83 9.33
CA GLY A 500 -39.07 -4.73 10.21
C GLY A 500 -38.20 -3.47 10.16
N ARG A 501 -37.27 -3.37 9.20
CA ARG A 501 -36.46 -2.17 8.97
C ARG A 501 -36.64 -1.64 7.54
N GLU A 502 -36.63 -0.32 7.42
CA GLU A 502 -36.58 0.35 6.12
C GLU A 502 -35.16 0.29 5.53
N ALA A 503 -35.07 0.52 4.22
CA ALA A 503 -33.78 0.66 3.55
C ALA A 503 -33.06 1.91 4.05
N SER A 504 -31.74 1.81 4.23
CA SER A 504 -30.90 2.95 4.63
C SER A 504 -30.14 3.50 3.43
N PRO A 505 -30.04 4.84 3.28
CA PRO A 505 -29.31 5.48 2.19
C PRO A 505 -27.81 5.61 2.47
N ILE A 506 -27.27 5.06 3.56
CA ILE A 506 -25.84 5.14 3.89
C ILE A 506 -25.02 4.30 2.90
N VAL A 507 -24.31 4.97 1.99
CA VAL A 507 -23.51 4.33 0.94
C VAL A 507 -22.02 4.22 1.29
N ALA A 508 -21.54 5.04 2.22
CA ALA A 508 -20.16 5.01 2.65
C ALA A 508 -20.05 5.15 4.17
N LEU A 509 -18.96 4.64 4.72
CA LEU A 509 -18.57 4.87 6.10
C LEU A 509 -17.07 5.10 6.18
N MET A 510 -16.71 6.14 6.93
CA MET A 510 -15.33 6.48 7.24
C MET A 510 -15.04 6.15 8.70
N LYS A 511 -13.92 5.47 8.95
CA LYS A 511 -13.37 5.23 10.28
C LYS A 511 -11.91 5.65 10.30
N GLU A 512 -11.57 6.48 11.26
CA GLU A 512 -10.23 6.99 11.49
C GLU A 512 -9.77 6.61 12.89
N ALA A 513 -8.46 6.63 13.13
CA ALA A 513 -7.91 6.41 14.47
C ALA A 513 -8.52 7.40 15.47
N ASP A 514 -8.91 6.91 16.64
CA ASP A 514 -9.41 7.72 17.76
C ASP A 514 -10.66 8.57 17.49
N GLN A 515 -11.33 8.38 16.33
CA GLN A 515 -12.60 9.01 16.00
C GLN A 515 -13.75 8.01 15.95
N GLU A 516 -14.97 8.55 16.14
CA GLU A 516 -16.21 7.80 15.93
C GLU A 516 -16.44 7.47 14.45
N TYR A 517 -17.31 6.50 14.19
CA TYR A 517 -17.71 6.17 12.83
C TYR A 517 -18.48 7.32 12.20
N ARG A 518 -18.12 7.69 10.97
CA ARG A 518 -18.87 8.65 10.16
C ARG A 518 -19.63 7.91 9.07
N GLU A 519 -20.94 7.74 9.27
CA GLU A 519 -21.86 7.24 8.25
C GLU A 519 -22.19 8.33 7.23
N ILE A 520 -22.06 8.03 5.94
CA ILE A 520 -22.22 8.99 4.84
C ILE A 520 -23.42 8.57 3.97
N PRO A 521 -24.56 9.29 4.05
CA PRO A 521 -25.72 9.04 3.19
C PRO A 521 -25.50 9.50 1.76
N LEU A 522 -26.26 8.91 0.84
CA LEU A 522 -26.63 9.56 -0.42
C LEU A 522 -28.01 10.21 -0.26
N GLU A 523 -28.09 11.53 -0.34
CA GLU A 523 -29.34 12.26 -0.19
C GLU A 523 -30.32 12.02 -1.36
N PRO A 524 -31.64 12.18 -1.13
CA PRO A 524 -32.61 12.18 -2.21
C PRO A 524 -32.22 13.14 -3.34
N GLY A 525 -32.17 12.59 -4.56
CA GLY A 525 -31.82 13.32 -5.78
C GLY A 525 -30.33 13.55 -6.02
N ALA A 526 -29.44 13.18 -5.09
CA ALA A 526 -28.00 13.16 -5.32
C ALA A 526 -27.58 11.91 -6.12
N GLN A 527 -26.49 12.00 -6.86
CA GLN A 527 -25.89 10.89 -7.61
C GLN A 527 -24.49 10.52 -7.10
N ALA A 528 -23.85 11.41 -6.34
CA ALA A 528 -22.52 11.19 -5.79
C ALA A 528 -22.32 11.95 -4.49
N VAL A 529 -21.23 11.62 -3.81
CA VAL A 529 -20.77 12.33 -2.61
C VAL A 529 -19.35 12.82 -2.84
N LEU A 530 -19.10 14.10 -2.62
CA LEU A 530 -17.76 14.68 -2.61
C LEU A 530 -17.26 14.72 -1.16
N LEU A 531 -16.17 14.01 -0.88
CA LEU A 531 -15.51 13.93 0.42
C LEU A 531 -14.15 14.63 0.33
N THR A 532 -13.95 15.66 1.13
CA THR A 532 -12.62 16.29 1.29
C THR A 532 -11.93 15.69 2.51
N ALA A 533 -10.76 15.11 2.32
CA ALA A 533 -9.89 14.63 3.38
C ALA A 533 -8.71 15.60 3.58
N SER A 534 -8.25 15.79 4.81
CA SER A 534 -7.11 16.64 5.16
C SER A 534 -5.97 15.83 5.78
N GLY A 535 -4.74 16.04 5.29
CA GLY A 535 -3.51 15.50 5.81
C GLY A 535 -2.99 16.30 7.01
N SER A 536 -2.42 15.59 7.98
CA SER A 536 -1.75 16.16 9.15
C SER A 536 -0.54 15.32 9.51
N ARG A 537 0.47 15.93 10.15
CA ARG A 537 1.64 15.19 10.63
C ARG A 537 1.27 14.18 11.70
N ALA A 538 1.82 12.98 11.59
CA ALA A 538 1.65 11.90 12.54
C ALA A 538 2.99 11.51 13.18
N THR A 539 2.97 11.34 14.50
CA THR A 539 4.11 10.86 15.26
C THR A 539 4.33 9.37 15.01
N ARG A 540 5.55 8.99 14.64
CA ARG A 540 6.02 7.60 14.69
C ARG A 540 6.63 7.31 16.05
N ARG A 541 6.20 6.20 16.65
CA ARG A 541 6.64 5.74 17.96
C ARG A 541 7.28 4.37 17.83
N THR A 542 8.20 4.09 18.74
CA THR A 542 8.67 2.72 18.97
C THR A 542 8.64 2.39 20.44
N VAL A 543 8.43 1.11 20.72
CA VAL A 543 8.40 0.58 22.09
C VAL A 543 9.79 0.11 22.57
N ASP A 544 10.81 0.24 21.71
CA ASP A 544 12.21 -0.10 22.00
C ASP A 544 13.01 1.00 22.70
N GLY A 545 12.37 2.12 23.06
CA GLY A 545 13.02 3.23 23.77
C GLY A 545 13.61 4.32 22.87
N ARG A 546 13.58 4.19 21.53
CA ARG A 546 13.96 5.30 20.65
C ARG A 546 12.93 6.44 20.76
N ARG A 547 13.40 7.70 20.69
CA ARG A 547 12.54 8.90 20.82
C ARG A 547 11.53 9.02 19.66
N PRO A 548 10.27 9.44 19.89
CA PRO A 548 9.27 9.62 18.83
C PRO A 548 9.66 10.64 17.77
N VAL A 549 9.12 10.51 16.56
CA VAL A 549 9.46 11.36 15.41
C VAL A 549 8.25 11.74 14.57
N ASP A 550 8.07 13.01 14.24
CA ASP A 550 6.90 13.49 13.48
C ASP A 550 7.14 13.45 11.98
N THR A 551 7.29 12.23 11.46
CA THR A 551 7.58 11.98 10.04
C THR A 551 6.48 11.20 9.32
N GLY A 552 5.41 10.79 10.01
CA GLY A 552 4.23 10.16 9.39
C GLY A 552 3.20 11.19 8.91
N THR A 553 2.19 10.71 8.20
CA THR A 553 1.03 11.50 7.77
C THR A 553 -0.25 10.76 8.14
N HIS A 554 -1.27 11.50 8.58
CA HIS A 554 -2.60 11.01 8.92
C HIS A 554 -3.65 11.82 8.17
N TYR A 555 -4.63 11.15 7.57
CA TYR A 555 -5.70 11.80 6.82
C TYR A 555 -7.04 11.71 7.55
N THR A 556 -7.75 12.83 7.62
CA THR A 556 -9.05 12.90 8.30
C THR A 556 -10.13 13.44 7.38
N GLY A 557 -11.36 12.93 7.45
CA GLY A 557 -12.48 13.42 6.66
C GLY A 557 -12.92 14.81 7.12
N ALA A 558 -12.56 15.86 6.38
CA ALA A 558 -12.82 17.25 6.74
C ALA A 558 -14.24 17.70 6.34
N ALA A 559 -14.69 17.41 5.12
CA ALA A 559 -15.98 17.89 4.60
C ALA A 559 -16.68 16.85 3.72
N VAL A 560 -18.01 16.90 3.65
CA VAL A 560 -18.86 16.03 2.84
C VAL A 560 -19.94 16.86 2.16
N HIS A 561 -20.00 16.78 0.83
CA HIS A 561 -20.96 17.50 -0.02
C HIS A 561 -21.74 16.50 -0.89
N GLN A 562 -23.03 16.76 -1.08
CA GLN A 562 -23.93 15.88 -1.84
C GLN A 562 -24.04 16.44 -3.25
N ILE A 563 -23.61 15.66 -4.25
CA ILE A 563 -23.50 16.14 -5.62
C ILE A 563 -24.72 15.70 -6.41
N ARG A 564 -25.39 16.69 -7.00
CA ARG A 564 -26.53 16.54 -7.89
C ARG A 564 -26.07 16.93 -9.29
N ALA A 565 -26.21 16.03 -10.25
CA ALA A 565 -25.80 16.28 -11.62
C ALA A 565 -26.49 17.54 -12.17
N VAL A 566 -25.71 18.41 -12.82
CA VAL A 566 -26.25 19.55 -13.57
C VAL A 566 -27.10 19.08 -14.76
N GLU A 567 -27.93 19.96 -15.33
CA GLU A 567 -28.80 19.63 -16.46
C GLU A 567 -28.03 19.31 -17.75
N ALA A 568 -26.89 19.97 -17.97
CA ALA A 568 -26.05 19.81 -19.17
C ALA A 568 -24.59 19.56 -18.80
N GLY A 569 -23.96 18.60 -19.46
CA GLY A 569 -22.53 18.28 -19.28
C GLY A 569 -21.61 19.13 -20.16
N SER A 570 -20.33 18.77 -20.16
CA SER A 570 -19.22 19.52 -20.75
C SER A 570 -19.11 19.48 -22.29
N ARG A 571 -20.02 18.74 -22.99
CA ARG A 571 -20.18 18.49 -24.46
C ARG A 571 -20.04 16.99 -24.84
N PRO A 572 -20.51 16.54 -26.04
CA PRO A 572 -20.55 15.12 -26.42
C PRO A 572 -19.18 14.44 -26.43
N THR A 573 -19.20 13.16 -26.04
CA THR A 573 -18.06 12.27 -25.90
C THR A 573 -17.67 11.67 -27.26
N GLU A 574 -16.85 12.38 -28.06
CA GLU A 574 -16.05 11.71 -29.08
C GLU A 574 -14.90 10.99 -28.37
N VAL A 575 -15.05 9.67 -28.18
CA VAL A 575 -13.99 8.80 -27.66
C VAL A 575 -12.96 8.63 -28.76
N VAL A 576 -11.90 9.43 -28.71
CA VAL A 576 -10.69 9.16 -29.50
C VAL A 576 -9.84 8.19 -28.70
N ALA A 577 -9.42 7.09 -29.31
CA ALA A 577 -8.56 6.11 -28.64
C ALA A 577 -7.27 6.82 -28.15
N PRO A 578 -6.93 6.70 -26.86
CA PRO A 578 -5.77 7.38 -26.30
C PRO A 578 -4.48 6.82 -26.89
N LEU A 579 -3.47 7.68 -27.01
CA LEU A 579 -2.14 7.25 -27.41
C LEU A 579 -1.58 6.25 -26.38
N PRO A 580 -0.74 5.28 -26.79
CA PRO A 580 -0.07 4.38 -25.86
C PRO A 580 0.69 5.14 -24.77
N ARG A 581 0.74 4.56 -23.56
CA ARG A 581 1.63 5.05 -22.50
C ARG A 581 3.09 4.93 -22.95
N VAL A 582 3.94 5.82 -22.43
CA VAL A 582 5.35 5.89 -22.82
C VAL A 582 6.23 4.96 -21.98
N LEU A 583 5.85 4.76 -20.73
CA LEU A 583 6.44 3.82 -19.79
C LEU A 583 5.32 2.97 -19.18
N ASP A 584 5.66 1.80 -18.66
CA ASP A 584 4.76 1.06 -17.78
C ASP A 584 4.84 1.57 -16.33
N ILE A 585 4.01 1.01 -15.45
CA ILE A 585 3.90 1.44 -14.05
C ILE A 585 5.18 1.15 -13.25
N ASP A 586 5.86 0.06 -13.53
CA ASP A 586 7.07 -0.37 -12.82
C ASP A 586 8.24 0.54 -13.22
N ASP A 587 8.37 0.86 -14.50
CA ASP A 587 9.38 1.77 -15.04
C ASP A 587 9.17 3.21 -14.51
N VAL A 588 7.92 3.69 -14.40
CA VAL A 588 7.63 5.00 -13.76
C VAL A 588 7.96 4.98 -12.27
N THR A 589 7.67 3.88 -11.58
CA THR A 589 8.03 3.71 -10.17
C THR A 589 9.55 3.79 -9.97
N ILE A 590 10.31 3.09 -10.81
CA ILE A 590 11.79 3.10 -10.78
C ILE A 590 12.33 4.49 -11.12
N LEU A 591 11.84 5.11 -12.21
CA LEU A 591 12.23 6.47 -12.60
C LEU A 591 11.97 7.48 -11.48
N THR A 592 10.84 7.35 -10.79
CA THR A 592 10.49 8.20 -9.65
C THR A 592 11.48 8.02 -8.50
N GLY A 593 11.85 6.77 -8.18
CA GLY A 593 12.86 6.48 -7.16
C GLY A 593 14.23 7.10 -7.45
N TRP A 594 14.66 7.09 -8.71
CA TRP A 594 15.89 7.75 -9.17
C TRP A 594 15.79 9.27 -9.16
N ALA A 595 14.66 9.83 -9.60
CA ALA A 595 14.43 11.28 -9.58
C ALA A 595 14.43 11.84 -8.14
N GLU A 596 13.89 11.10 -7.18
CA GLU A 596 13.99 11.46 -5.76
C GLU A 596 15.44 11.46 -5.26
N ALA A 597 16.25 10.49 -5.68
CA ALA A 597 17.67 10.44 -5.31
C ALA A 597 18.46 11.59 -5.94
N VAL A 598 18.10 12.01 -7.16
CA VAL A 598 18.65 13.22 -7.80
C VAL A 598 18.28 14.45 -6.99
N ALA A 599 17.00 14.64 -6.68
CA ALA A 599 16.51 15.78 -5.88
C ALA A 599 17.19 15.83 -4.50
N GLU A 600 17.39 14.67 -3.88
CA GLU A 600 18.10 14.53 -2.62
C GLU A 600 19.59 14.88 -2.70
N THR A 601 20.27 14.35 -3.70
CA THR A 601 21.70 14.58 -3.90
C THR A 601 21.97 16.04 -4.23
N LEU A 602 21.15 16.67 -5.08
CA LEU A 602 21.24 18.10 -5.39
C LEU A 602 21.10 18.99 -4.15
N ALA A 603 20.32 18.57 -3.15
CA ALA A 603 20.06 19.35 -1.95
C ALA A 603 21.17 19.24 -0.89
N HIS A 604 21.87 18.10 -0.81
CA HIS A 604 22.79 17.83 0.30
C HIS A 604 24.23 17.53 -0.10
N ALA A 605 24.44 16.97 -1.27
CA ALA A 605 25.74 16.49 -1.73
C ALA A 605 25.84 16.60 -3.26
N PRO A 606 25.67 17.80 -3.85
CA PRO A 606 25.63 17.98 -5.31
C PRO A 606 26.91 17.46 -6.01
N GLU A 607 28.05 17.44 -5.32
CA GLU A 607 29.30 16.85 -5.78
C GLU A 607 29.22 15.34 -6.05
N ARG A 608 28.22 14.64 -5.48
CA ARG A 608 28.01 13.19 -5.67
C ARG A 608 27.09 12.86 -6.84
N ILE A 609 26.52 13.86 -7.53
CA ILE A 609 25.67 13.64 -8.71
C ILE A 609 26.35 12.72 -9.74
N PRO A 610 27.63 12.89 -10.13
CA PRO A 610 28.26 11.99 -11.11
C PRO A 610 28.25 10.52 -10.70
N ALA A 611 28.43 10.21 -9.41
CA ALA A 611 28.40 8.85 -8.90
C ALA A 611 26.97 8.28 -8.90
N LEU A 612 25.96 9.09 -8.59
CA LEU A 612 24.55 8.72 -8.72
C LEU A 612 24.18 8.43 -10.18
N MET A 613 24.61 9.28 -11.11
CA MET A 613 24.38 9.10 -12.54
C MET A 613 25.06 7.84 -13.09
N ALA A 614 26.17 7.39 -12.49
CA ALA A 614 26.82 6.14 -12.87
C ALA A 614 25.98 4.91 -12.47
N ASP A 615 25.30 4.96 -11.32
CA ASP A 615 24.50 3.83 -10.83
C ASP A 615 23.17 3.65 -11.58
N LEU A 616 22.59 4.74 -12.09
CA LEU A 616 21.32 4.65 -12.82
C LEU A 616 21.50 4.08 -14.24
N ARG A 617 22.67 4.26 -14.85
CA ARG A 617 22.94 3.82 -16.23
C ARG A 617 22.78 2.30 -16.40
N PRO A 618 22.35 1.83 -17.59
CA PRO A 618 22.43 0.41 -17.93
C PRO A 618 23.85 -0.13 -17.76
N GLY A 619 23.98 -1.37 -17.27
CA GLY A 619 25.26 -2.01 -16.99
C GLY A 619 25.94 -1.59 -15.68
N ALA A 620 25.24 -0.85 -14.81
CA ALA A 620 25.76 -0.51 -13.49
C ALA A 620 26.07 -1.78 -12.67
N PRO A 621 27.29 -1.93 -12.09
CA PRO A 621 27.73 -3.19 -11.48
C PRO A 621 26.82 -3.71 -10.35
N TRP A 622 26.18 -2.81 -9.61
CA TRP A 622 25.31 -3.20 -8.48
C TRP A 622 24.11 -4.04 -8.93
N ARG A 623 23.61 -3.86 -10.16
CA ARG A 623 22.47 -4.65 -10.67
C ARG A 623 22.85 -6.12 -10.81
N SER A 624 24.00 -6.42 -11.42
CA SER A 624 24.46 -7.80 -11.58
C SER A 624 24.87 -8.43 -10.24
N GLU A 625 25.47 -7.64 -9.34
CA GLU A 625 25.77 -8.08 -7.97
C GLU A 625 24.52 -8.51 -7.20
N PHE A 626 23.42 -7.77 -7.38
CA PHE A 626 22.16 -8.03 -6.67
C PHE A 626 21.26 -9.01 -7.44
N GLY A 627 21.58 -9.35 -8.69
CA GLY A 627 20.71 -10.15 -9.55
C GLY A 627 19.48 -9.40 -10.07
N VAL A 628 19.56 -8.07 -10.16
CA VAL A 628 18.54 -7.20 -10.73
C VAL A 628 18.63 -7.23 -12.26
N PRO A 629 17.50 -7.41 -12.99
CA PRO A 629 17.48 -7.27 -14.44
C PRO A 629 17.92 -5.88 -14.91
N GLU A 630 18.59 -5.81 -16.06
CA GLU A 630 18.86 -4.52 -16.71
C GLU A 630 17.54 -3.79 -17.05
N PRO A 631 17.55 -2.45 -17.11
CA PRO A 631 16.40 -1.66 -17.54
C PRO A 631 15.83 -2.12 -18.91
N SER A 632 14.52 -2.00 -19.07
CA SER A 632 13.86 -2.10 -20.39
C SER A 632 14.45 -1.04 -21.35
N ALA A 633 14.20 -1.18 -22.66
CA ALA A 633 14.67 -0.18 -23.62
C ALA A 633 14.04 1.20 -23.34
N GLU A 634 12.77 1.19 -22.94
CA GLU A 634 11.99 2.36 -22.59
C GLU A 634 12.51 3.03 -21.31
N LEU A 635 12.75 2.27 -20.23
CA LEU A 635 13.36 2.78 -19.00
C LEU A 635 14.79 3.27 -19.23
N ALA A 636 15.60 2.55 -20.00
CA ALA A 636 16.95 3.00 -20.36
C ALA A 636 16.92 4.36 -21.07
N GLY A 637 15.99 4.54 -22.00
CA GLY A 637 15.74 5.83 -22.65
C GLY A 637 15.29 6.92 -21.67
N ALA A 638 14.45 6.58 -20.70
CA ALA A 638 13.99 7.51 -19.65
C ALA A 638 15.16 7.98 -18.77
N LEU A 639 16.02 7.04 -18.37
CA LEU A 639 17.19 7.29 -17.53
C LEU A 639 18.27 8.09 -18.28
N GLU A 640 18.46 7.85 -19.58
CA GLU A 640 19.31 8.68 -20.44
C GLU A 640 18.74 10.10 -20.60
N SER A 641 17.42 10.23 -20.75
CA SER A 641 16.75 11.52 -20.79
C SER A 641 16.93 12.29 -19.48
N LEU A 642 16.83 11.61 -18.33
CA LEU A 642 17.10 12.20 -17.02
C LEU A 642 18.55 12.73 -16.93
N ASP A 643 19.53 11.96 -17.43
CA ASP A 643 20.94 12.38 -17.50
C ASP A 643 21.16 13.59 -18.43
N ARG A 644 20.46 13.64 -19.56
CA ARG A 644 20.50 14.78 -20.45
C ARG A 644 19.92 16.04 -19.81
N VAL A 645 18.74 15.95 -19.16
CA VAL A 645 18.14 17.08 -18.43
C VAL A 645 19.10 17.60 -17.37
N MET A 646 19.78 16.70 -16.65
CA MET A 646 20.80 17.06 -15.66
C MET A 646 21.98 17.84 -16.27
N ARG A 647 22.47 17.43 -17.45
CA ARG A 647 23.56 18.12 -18.16
C ARG A 647 23.15 19.46 -18.74
N GLU A 648 21.93 19.57 -19.25
CA GLU A 648 21.41 20.80 -19.88
C GLU A 648 21.20 21.95 -18.89
N ALA A 649 20.89 21.66 -17.62
CA ALA A 649 20.75 22.69 -16.58
C ALA A 649 22.07 23.41 -16.24
N GLY A 650 23.21 22.91 -16.72
CA GLY A 650 24.54 23.51 -16.56
C GLY A 650 25.14 23.28 -15.17
N ALA A 651 24.70 24.04 -14.17
CA ALA A 651 25.19 23.91 -12.79
C ALA A 651 24.35 22.86 -12.03
N PRO A 652 24.97 21.91 -11.29
CA PRO A 652 24.25 20.89 -10.53
C PRO A 652 23.73 21.46 -9.20
N THR A 653 23.04 22.60 -9.24
CA THR A 653 22.38 23.17 -8.07
C THR A 653 20.89 22.86 -8.11
N TYR A 654 20.31 22.72 -6.93
CA TYR A 654 18.89 22.43 -6.77
C TYR A 654 17.99 23.47 -7.45
N ASP A 655 18.27 24.77 -7.24
CA ASP A 655 17.46 25.86 -7.81
C ASP A 655 17.61 25.99 -9.33
N ALA A 656 18.81 25.76 -9.87
CA ALA A 656 19.03 25.74 -11.32
C ALA A 656 18.24 24.60 -11.96
N MET A 657 18.29 23.41 -11.35
CA MET A 657 17.53 22.25 -11.82
C MET A 657 16.03 22.50 -11.77
N LEU A 658 15.53 23.00 -10.64
CA LEU A 658 14.11 23.32 -10.47
C LEU A 658 13.64 24.37 -11.48
N THR A 659 14.50 25.33 -11.84
CA THR A 659 14.21 26.32 -12.88
C THR A 659 14.16 25.67 -14.26
N ALA A 660 15.16 24.87 -14.61
CA ALA A 660 15.25 24.19 -15.90
C ALA A 660 14.05 23.26 -16.18
N VAL A 661 13.59 22.49 -15.18
CA VAL A 661 12.43 21.59 -15.35
C VAL A 661 11.08 22.30 -15.37
N ARG A 662 11.03 23.57 -14.95
CA ARG A 662 9.82 24.41 -15.00
C ARG A 662 9.61 25.07 -16.36
N GLU A 663 10.67 25.22 -17.15
CA GLU A 663 10.57 25.78 -18.49
C GLU A 663 9.74 24.87 -19.40
N ASP A 664 8.74 25.46 -20.06
CA ASP A 664 7.93 24.73 -21.04
C ASP A 664 8.70 24.55 -22.34
N ARG A 665 8.68 23.32 -22.84
CA ARG A 665 9.41 22.90 -24.05
C ARG A 665 8.39 22.43 -25.08
N PRO A 666 7.87 23.33 -25.94
CA PRO A 666 6.91 22.95 -26.97
C PRO A 666 7.56 21.98 -27.97
N GLY A 667 6.85 20.90 -28.30
CA GLY A 667 7.34 19.86 -29.22
C GLY A 667 8.33 18.86 -28.60
N GLU A 668 8.49 18.87 -27.28
CA GLU A 668 9.29 17.88 -26.54
C GLU A 668 8.78 16.45 -26.79
N GLN A 669 9.70 15.49 -26.93
CA GLN A 669 9.34 14.08 -27.10
C GLN A 669 8.56 13.60 -25.87
N PRO A 670 7.54 12.74 -26.03
CA PRO A 670 6.67 12.34 -24.91
C PRO A 670 7.41 11.74 -23.71
N LEU A 671 8.47 10.96 -23.97
CA LEU A 671 9.30 10.37 -22.92
C LEU A 671 10.06 11.45 -22.13
N ASP A 672 10.63 12.43 -22.82
CA ASP A 672 11.36 13.55 -22.22
C ASP A 672 10.42 14.41 -21.37
N ALA A 673 9.20 14.66 -21.85
CA ALA A 673 8.18 15.40 -21.12
C ALA A 673 7.74 14.68 -19.84
N LEU A 674 7.62 13.34 -19.89
CA LEU A 674 7.32 12.52 -18.72
C LEU A 674 8.48 12.59 -17.70
N VAL A 675 9.72 12.40 -18.15
CA VAL A 675 10.92 12.47 -17.29
C VAL A 675 11.04 13.83 -16.62
N ARG A 676 10.89 14.92 -17.38
CA ARG A 676 10.89 16.29 -16.84
C ARG A 676 9.78 16.49 -15.82
N THR A 677 8.59 15.93 -16.05
CA THR A 677 7.45 16.03 -15.12
C THR A 677 7.72 15.26 -13.82
N VAL A 678 8.26 14.05 -13.89
CA VAL A 678 8.65 13.25 -12.71
C VAL A 678 9.74 13.98 -11.90
N LEU A 679 10.79 14.49 -12.56
CA LEU A 679 11.86 15.22 -11.89
C LEU A 679 11.35 16.53 -11.27
N ARG A 680 10.50 17.28 -11.98
CA ARG A 680 9.87 18.49 -11.45
C ARG A 680 9.05 18.19 -10.19
N SER A 681 8.24 17.14 -10.22
CA SER A 681 7.38 16.77 -9.09
C SER A 681 8.22 16.43 -7.85
N THR A 682 9.24 15.58 -8.00
CA THR A 682 10.13 15.19 -6.88
C THR A 682 10.93 16.36 -6.30
N LEU A 683 11.44 17.27 -7.15
CA LEU A 683 12.08 18.51 -6.70
C LEU A 683 11.11 19.43 -5.96
N GLU A 684 9.87 19.57 -6.41
CA GLU A 684 8.90 20.46 -5.75
C GLU A 684 8.41 19.87 -4.42
N GLN A 685 8.10 18.57 -4.38
CA GLN A 685 7.72 17.88 -3.14
C GLN A 685 8.82 17.97 -2.08
N ARG A 686 10.09 17.80 -2.49
CA ARG A 686 11.22 18.03 -1.59
C ARG A 686 11.28 19.47 -1.06
N ARG A 687 11.05 20.48 -1.90
CA ARG A 687 11.07 21.88 -1.48
C ARG A 687 10.00 22.15 -0.42
N SER A 688 8.80 21.59 -0.60
CA SER A 688 7.70 21.68 0.36
C SER A 688 8.10 21.13 1.74
N ARG A 689 8.73 19.95 1.79
CA ARG A 689 9.26 19.38 3.05
C ARG A 689 10.33 20.25 3.70
N GLY A 690 11.26 20.78 2.91
CA GLY A 690 12.32 21.66 3.42
C GLY A 690 11.78 22.94 4.06
N GLN A 691 10.68 23.49 3.52
CA GLN A 691 10.03 24.68 4.07
C GLN A 691 9.30 24.40 5.40
N LEU A 692 8.77 23.19 5.57
CA LEU A 692 8.16 22.74 6.83
C LEU A 692 9.19 22.63 7.97
N ARG A 693 10.49 22.46 7.67
CA ARG A 693 11.58 22.41 8.68
C ARG A 693 12.01 23.75 9.27
N SER A 694 11.80 24.85 8.54
CA SER A 694 12.27 26.19 8.95
C SER A 694 11.36 26.88 9.98
N ARG A 695 10.42 26.13 10.57
CA ARG A 695 9.50 26.53 11.63
C ARG A 695 9.53 25.47 12.72
#